data_AF-A0AAP3BJB2-F1
#
_entry.id   AF-A0AAP3BJB2-F1
#
_cell.length_a   1.000
_cell.length_b   1.000
_cell.length_c   1.000
_cell.angle_alpha   90.00
_cell.angle_beta   90.00
_cell.angle_gamma   90.00
#
_symmetry.space_group_name_H-M   'P 1'
#
loop_
_entity.id
_entity.type
_entity.pdbx_description
1 polymer ?
#
loop_
_entity_poly.entity_id
_entity_poly.type
_entity_poly.pdbx_seq_one_letter_code
_entity_poly.pdbx_strand_id
1 'polypeptide(L)'
;MLIIWDEFTDIVRSDIGVQLLKILQNIAEAMMSPENDSYFLFLSHPSALNSLKEAERTQTMGRYHYVTYNMETVSAFRIMSKKFKVEDREKYELHRQYFCSILDELLTEFSSSSTDPSQTKADLSNLFPLHPATANLATYFAREAGSSSRSVFEFLACNEVKAFFDDEEAYANKETITSDYLWDYVQEYFESDSVRFGAVTERFNSNHVTVEAQGNEYLAVFKGVLLLNALNNIANESSVTPSEENILKLFEGTMLYDNVPAILAYFNEKGIIQRQPDGNYSILYTALPSNEIQGIKDDLRKTTYLYTDEVIAYGGVANAMIDRWLLKATRQVSFKFFSLSSNEYVLLNKLENFARTALSYSVVLAIFVGRTKQELLELQAIVEKAVKDERFQKICFFVVETPMDEKKYERFIEYQANATCAQKHGLADQKETYSKNSEEMISNWMSEIRSGSITWYLHSEQGVISGSKIASALNTNIAPKIFTAGLESLMLIQMRSSNTYWKKASVKATVDSVLSYNTKQEVYDKLVPQAKHVEYLFQDSLDDNLEWKQDVGEEHPLKKVSNYIDSVLKRYRTNNQVFNLGEKLLDLTKPPYGLFQSYGPMAMVAFAMRKYVGKIFDTNGKPRTAKHLVDDIVEMFKVWESGKTSTKLNFMFESKEAGSITKNLIKRFKLDRLPGYSDVSSLTDARWAMTHEYSASVGYPLWSLKYVPECSDENRELIDGIIKVITDSESVKNPQLMSRVAEGLKNNIDLGNLLLESANNFETGFKKYVMTLEYINMTEPEFAEAKQFLEGHLEGTIGLWTERGVEDTLKNWRLAQQQQRLREENGKRYQEEREKFKRAAAQQGETSGATPAWMNTDGNGQENSKLAADPQGETQELKMKRSDVAKKVMPLASSQMMRELLKDLCENADEQTLNIIIKHVG
;
A
#
# COMPACT_ATOMS: atom_id res chain seq x y z
N MET A 1 47.24 -40.39 36.79
CA MET A 1 46.25 -40.94 37.77
C MET A 1 45.07 -39.99 37.88
N LEU A 2 43.82 -40.46 37.92
CA LEU A 2 42.64 -39.60 38.05
C LEU A 2 41.99 -39.79 39.43
N ILE A 3 41.81 -38.71 40.18
CA ILE A 3 41.13 -38.69 41.48
C ILE A 3 39.89 -37.82 41.36
N ILE A 4 38.73 -38.38 41.71
CA ILE A 4 37.43 -37.70 41.71
C ILE A 4 36.94 -37.60 43.15
N TRP A 5 36.58 -36.40 43.60
CA TRP A 5 36.05 -36.14 44.93
C TRP A 5 34.64 -35.55 44.83
N ASP A 6 33.63 -36.37 45.12
CA ASP A 6 32.20 -36.06 44.93
C ASP A 6 31.60 -35.17 46.04
N GLU A 7 32.16 -35.20 47.25
CA GLU A 7 31.68 -34.46 48.42
C GLU A 7 32.54 -33.22 48.76
N PHE A 8 33.03 -32.52 47.75
CA PHE A 8 33.90 -31.35 48.00
C PHE A 8 33.15 -30.17 48.64
N THR A 9 31.81 -30.16 48.54
CA THR A 9 30.91 -29.13 49.10
C THR A 9 31.14 -28.87 50.60
N ASP A 10 31.38 -29.91 51.40
CA ASP A 10 31.52 -29.76 52.86
C ASP A 10 32.85 -29.11 53.24
N ILE A 11 33.90 -29.35 52.47
CA ILE A 11 35.20 -28.70 52.66
C ILE A 11 35.11 -27.21 52.34
N VAL A 12 34.41 -26.84 51.26
CA VAL A 12 34.19 -25.44 50.86
C VAL A 12 33.38 -24.67 51.90
N ARG A 13 32.43 -25.35 52.57
CA ARG A 13 31.60 -24.77 53.64
C ARG A 13 32.30 -24.68 54.99
N SER A 14 33.44 -25.34 55.19
CA SER A 14 34.20 -25.28 56.43
C SER A 14 34.86 -23.91 56.65
N ASP A 15 35.14 -23.56 57.91
CA ASP A 15 35.79 -22.28 58.29
C ASP A 15 37.18 -22.08 57.65
N ILE A 16 37.81 -23.16 57.19
CA ILE A 16 39.14 -23.18 56.57
C ILE A 16 39.05 -23.29 55.03
N GLY A 17 37.84 -23.41 54.47
CA GLY A 17 37.59 -23.72 53.06
C GLY A 17 38.24 -22.76 52.08
N VAL A 18 38.24 -21.45 52.38
CA VAL A 18 38.84 -20.43 51.50
C VAL A 18 40.37 -20.54 51.40
N GLN A 19 41.03 -20.87 52.51
CA GLN A 19 42.48 -21.08 52.53
C GLN A 19 42.86 -22.39 51.81
N LEU A 20 42.07 -23.44 52.03
CA LEU A 20 42.24 -24.75 51.39
C LEU A 20 42.06 -24.68 49.87
N LEU A 21 41.10 -23.91 49.37
CA LEU A 21 40.85 -23.77 47.92
C LEU A 21 42.09 -23.31 47.14
N LYS A 22 42.86 -22.34 47.66
CA LYS A 22 44.10 -21.87 47.01
C LYS A 22 45.19 -22.93 47.05
N ILE A 23 45.32 -23.65 48.17
CA ILE A 23 46.33 -24.71 48.34
C ILE A 23 46.02 -25.88 47.41
N LEU A 24 44.76 -26.32 47.37
CA LEU A 24 44.29 -27.42 46.51
C LEU A 24 44.41 -27.08 45.03
N GLN A 25 44.20 -25.82 44.65
CA GLN A 25 44.44 -25.35 43.28
C GLN A 25 45.92 -25.52 42.90
N ASN A 26 46.84 -25.03 43.72
CA ASN A 26 48.28 -25.17 43.46
C ASN A 26 48.70 -26.65 43.37
N ILE A 27 48.12 -27.50 44.22
CA ILE A 27 48.36 -28.96 44.17
C ILE A 27 47.82 -29.55 42.87
N ALA A 28 46.58 -29.21 42.49
CA ALA A 28 45.96 -29.72 41.27
C ALA A 28 46.75 -29.29 40.03
N GLU A 29 47.16 -28.02 39.94
CA GLU A 29 47.99 -27.49 38.83
C GLU A 29 49.37 -28.16 38.77
N ALA A 30 50.03 -28.37 39.91
CA ALA A 30 51.31 -29.06 39.96
C ALA A 30 51.21 -30.54 39.57
N MET A 31 50.11 -31.21 39.96
CA MET A 31 49.83 -32.61 39.59
C MET A 31 49.51 -32.75 38.10
N MET A 32 48.91 -31.72 37.49
CA MET A 32 48.55 -31.67 36.08
C MET A 32 49.75 -31.42 35.15
N SER A 33 50.95 -31.17 35.71
CA SER A 33 52.15 -30.94 34.91
C SER A 33 52.53 -32.19 34.09
N PRO A 34 53.23 -32.02 32.95
CA PRO A 34 53.65 -33.14 32.11
C PRO A 34 54.54 -34.17 32.82
N GLU A 35 55.15 -33.79 33.95
CA GLU A 35 56.02 -34.65 34.76
C GLU A 35 55.22 -35.58 35.70
N ASN A 36 54.02 -35.16 36.14
CA ASN A 36 53.21 -35.87 37.14
C ASN A 36 51.97 -36.57 36.56
N ASP A 37 51.45 -36.11 35.42
CA ASP A 37 50.33 -36.67 34.64
C ASP A 37 49.15 -37.19 35.51
N SER A 38 48.75 -36.36 36.48
CA SER A 38 47.70 -36.70 37.44
C SER A 38 46.68 -35.58 37.59
N TYR A 39 45.39 -35.95 37.62
CA TYR A 39 44.28 -35.01 37.55
C TYR A 39 43.38 -35.16 38.77
N PHE A 40 42.99 -34.03 39.35
CA PHE A 40 42.01 -33.94 40.43
C PHE A 40 40.73 -33.28 39.91
N LEU A 41 39.60 -33.96 40.11
CA LEU A 41 38.27 -33.42 39.83
C LEU A 41 37.50 -33.25 41.14
N PHE A 42 37.26 -32.00 41.51
CA PHE A 42 36.48 -31.63 42.70
C PHE A 42 35.04 -31.31 42.29
N LEU A 43 34.07 -32.08 42.78
CA LEU A 43 32.65 -31.88 42.48
C LEU A 43 31.96 -31.20 43.66
N SER A 44 31.23 -30.11 43.39
CA SER A 44 30.53 -29.35 44.43
C SER A 44 29.25 -28.69 43.90
N HIS A 45 28.24 -28.55 44.77
CA HIS A 45 26.99 -27.87 44.42
C HIS A 45 27.20 -26.34 44.38
N PRO A 46 26.62 -25.59 43.40
CA PRO A 46 26.79 -24.13 43.29
C PRO A 46 26.52 -23.35 44.59
N SER A 47 25.61 -23.86 45.42
CA SER A 47 25.28 -23.29 46.73
C SER A 47 26.46 -23.25 47.72
N ALA A 48 27.49 -24.08 47.52
CA ALA A 48 28.67 -24.12 48.39
C ALA A 48 29.42 -22.80 48.39
N LEU A 49 29.33 -22.02 47.31
CA LEU A 49 29.97 -20.73 47.15
C LEU A 49 29.13 -19.57 47.72
N ASN A 50 27.92 -19.82 48.22
CA ASN A 50 27.04 -18.79 48.79
C ASN A 50 27.57 -18.25 50.13
N SER A 51 28.41 -19.00 50.85
CA SER A 51 29.05 -18.57 52.10
C SER A 51 30.25 -17.63 51.87
N LEU A 52 30.72 -17.50 50.62
CA LEU A 52 31.84 -16.63 50.25
C LEU A 52 31.38 -15.17 50.07
N LYS A 53 32.27 -14.23 50.37
CA LYS A 53 32.04 -12.81 50.04
C LYS A 53 31.95 -12.63 48.52
N GLU A 54 31.13 -11.70 48.06
CA GLU A 54 30.75 -11.51 46.65
C GLU A 54 31.93 -11.43 45.66
N ALA A 55 33.01 -10.73 46.04
CA ALA A 55 34.23 -10.64 45.24
C ALA A 55 34.98 -11.98 45.13
N GLU A 56 35.06 -12.75 46.21
CA GLU A 56 35.72 -14.06 46.27
C GLU A 56 34.88 -15.13 45.56
N ARG A 57 33.56 -15.05 45.69
CA ARG A 57 32.60 -15.89 44.97
C ARG A 57 32.80 -15.74 43.46
N THR A 58 32.83 -14.51 42.96
CA THR A 58 33.01 -14.22 41.52
C THR A 58 34.35 -14.76 41.00
N GLN A 59 35.44 -14.58 41.77
CA GLN A 59 36.76 -15.12 41.41
C GLN A 59 36.79 -16.65 41.40
N THR A 60 36.05 -17.28 42.31
CA THR A 60 36.01 -18.74 42.47
C THR A 60 35.09 -19.39 41.44
N MET A 61 33.98 -18.74 41.06
CA MET A 61 33.09 -19.21 40.00
C MET A 61 33.82 -19.44 38.67
N GLY A 62 34.79 -18.58 38.33
CA GLY A 62 35.62 -18.74 37.13
C GLY A 62 36.55 -19.97 37.15
N ARG A 63 36.64 -20.69 38.27
CA ARG A 63 37.49 -21.88 38.44
C ARG A 63 36.71 -23.20 38.34
N TYR A 64 35.37 -23.15 38.25
CA TYR A 64 34.51 -24.32 38.15
C TYR A 64 33.82 -24.39 36.79
N HIS A 65 33.64 -25.61 36.28
CA HIS A 65 32.76 -25.87 35.14
C HIS A 65 31.34 -26.17 35.65
N TYR A 66 30.38 -25.35 35.26
CA TYR A 66 28.97 -25.58 35.58
C TYR A 66 28.38 -26.59 34.60
N VAL A 67 27.96 -27.73 35.13
CA VAL A 67 27.26 -28.77 34.38
C VAL A 67 25.86 -28.90 34.96
N THR A 68 24.84 -28.62 34.14
CA THR A 68 23.44 -28.83 34.51
C THR A 68 23.13 -30.32 34.35
N TYR A 69 22.92 -31.03 35.45
CA TYR A 69 22.49 -32.42 35.43
C TYR A 69 20.99 -32.50 35.72
N ASN A 70 20.19 -32.69 34.68
CA ASN A 70 18.77 -32.98 34.80
C ASN A 70 18.58 -34.48 34.51
N MET A 71 17.92 -35.20 35.41
CA MET A 71 17.56 -36.59 35.15
C MET A 71 16.52 -36.68 34.03
N GLU A 72 16.72 -37.58 33.06
CA GLU A 72 15.65 -37.95 32.13
C GLU A 72 14.47 -38.58 32.89
N THR A 73 13.24 -38.23 32.48
CA THR A 73 11.97 -38.76 33.00
C THR A 73 11.96 -40.29 33.09
N VAL A 74 12.57 -40.95 32.12
CA VAL A 74 12.74 -42.41 32.02
C VAL A 74 13.52 -43.00 33.21
N SER A 75 14.53 -42.27 33.69
CA SER A 75 15.32 -42.70 34.84
C SER A 75 14.53 -42.59 36.15
N ALA A 76 13.60 -41.64 36.26
CA ALA A 76 12.80 -41.45 37.46
C ALA A 76 11.81 -42.60 37.71
N PHE A 77 11.06 -43.03 36.68
CA PHE A 77 10.11 -44.17 36.80
C PHE A 77 10.81 -45.46 37.21
N ARG A 78 11.94 -45.78 36.55
CA ARG A 78 12.75 -46.96 36.86
C ARG A 78 13.31 -46.96 38.29
N ILE A 79 13.59 -45.77 38.81
CA ILE A 79 14.14 -45.60 40.15
C ILE A 79 13.03 -45.67 41.21
N MET A 80 11.86 -45.08 40.95
CA MET A 80 10.68 -45.17 41.80
C MET A 80 10.17 -46.62 41.92
N SER A 81 10.08 -47.35 40.81
CA SER A 81 9.51 -48.71 40.79
C SER A 81 10.30 -49.69 41.65
N LYS A 82 11.61 -49.48 41.80
CA LYS A 82 12.48 -50.30 42.65
C LYS A 82 12.28 -50.08 44.15
N LYS A 83 11.50 -49.08 44.58
CA LYS A 83 11.24 -48.82 46.01
C LYS A 83 10.11 -49.66 46.59
N PHE A 84 9.20 -50.14 45.76
CA PHE A 84 8.10 -50.97 46.24
C PHE A 84 8.62 -52.35 46.64
N LYS A 85 8.39 -52.71 47.90
CA LYS A 85 8.61 -54.07 48.40
C LYS A 85 7.28 -54.80 48.39
N VAL A 86 7.13 -55.76 47.49
CA VAL A 86 5.91 -56.55 47.35
C VAL A 86 5.99 -57.79 48.24
N GLU A 87 5.06 -57.93 49.17
CA GLU A 87 4.96 -59.11 50.06
C GLU A 87 4.17 -60.24 49.41
N ASP A 88 2.94 -59.96 48.95
CA ASP A 88 2.10 -60.90 48.18
C ASP A 88 2.24 -60.63 46.67
N ARG A 89 3.10 -61.41 46.02
CA ARG A 89 3.42 -61.22 44.61
C ARG A 89 2.29 -61.64 43.68
N GLU A 90 1.47 -62.64 44.05
CA GLU A 90 0.38 -63.12 43.20
C GLU A 90 -0.77 -62.11 43.16
N LYS A 91 -1.18 -61.61 44.35
CA LYS A 91 -2.24 -60.60 44.45
C LYS A 91 -1.82 -59.27 43.80
N TYR A 92 -0.56 -58.87 44.00
CA TYR A 92 0.01 -57.69 43.35
C TYR A 92 0.00 -57.82 41.82
N GLU A 93 0.45 -58.95 41.28
CA GLU A 93 0.50 -59.18 39.84
C GLU A 93 -0.91 -59.15 39.22
N LEU A 94 -1.90 -59.75 39.89
CA LEU A 94 -3.30 -59.73 39.45
C LEU A 94 -3.86 -58.30 39.37
N HIS A 95 -3.67 -57.50 40.43
CA HIS A 95 -4.14 -56.12 40.46
C HIS A 95 -3.38 -55.23 39.49
N ARG A 96 -2.05 -55.41 39.37
CA ARG A 96 -1.22 -54.68 38.42
C ARG A 96 -1.64 -54.97 36.97
N GLN A 97 -1.90 -56.23 36.62
CA GLN A 97 -2.34 -56.60 35.27
C GLN A 97 -3.71 -56.01 34.94
N TYR A 98 -4.65 -56.06 35.88
CA TYR A 98 -5.96 -55.41 35.73
C TYR A 98 -5.80 -53.90 35.50
N PHE A 99 -5.01 -53.23 36.33
CA PHE A 99 -4.73 -51.80 36.22
C PHE A 99 -4.07 -51.43 34.88
N CYS A 100 -3.02 -52.17 34.48
CA CYS A 100 -2.32 -51.94 33.21
C CYS A 100 -3.22 -52.16 32.00
N SER A 101 -4.20 -53.07 32.08
CA SER A 101 -5.14 -53.30 30.98
C SER A 101 -6.11 -52.15 30.75
N ILE A 102 -6.47 -51.42 31.82
CA ILE A 102 -7.36 -50.25 31.73
C ILE A 102 -6.59 -49.04 31.21
N LEU A 103 -5.35 -48.85 31.65
CA LEU A 103 -4.53 -47.67 31.36
C LEU A 103 -3.52 -47.88 30.24
N ASP A 104 -3.72 -48.86 29.35
CA ASP A 104 -2.73 -49.20 28.33
C ASP A 104 -2.43 -48.02 27.39
N GLU A 105 -3.46 -47.25 27.02
CA GLU A 105 -3.33 -46.05 26.20
C GLU A 105 -2.50 -44.97 26.92
N LEU A 106 -2.85 -44.65 28.18
CA LEU A 106 -2.14 -43.67 29.01
C LEU A 106 -0.68 -44.06 29.25
N LEU A 107 -0.41 -45.33 29.55
CA LEU A 107 0.93 -45.87 29.72
C LEU A 107 1.75 -45.77 28.43
N THR A 108 1.12 -46.01 27.28
CA THR A 108 1.75 -45.87 25.97
C THR A 108 2.09 -44.41 25.68
N GLU A 109 1.17 -43.49 25.96
CA GLU A 109 1.37 -42.05 25.76
C GLU A 109 2.57 -41.53 26.57
N PHE A 110 2.62 -41.79 27.88
CA PHE A 110 3.73 -41.34 28.75
C PHE A 110 5.07 -42.04 28.49
N SER A 111 5.07 -43.17 27.77
CA SER A 111 6.30 -43.85 27.36
C SER A 111 6.80 -43.46 25.98
N SER A 112 5.96 -42.83 25.14
CA SER A 112 6.23 -42.61 23.72
C SER A 112 7.42 -41.69 23.41
N SER A 113 7.71 -40.74 24.30
CA SER A 113 8.81 -39.79 24.18
C SER A 113 10.16 -40.31 24.72
N SER A 114 10.18 -41.53 25.27
CA SER A 114 11.36 -42.17 25.84
C SER A 114 12.31 -42.73 24.77
N THR A 115 13.60 -42.82 25.13
CA THR A 115 14.62 -43.55 24.36
C THR A 115 14.37 -45.06 24.31
N ASP A 116 13.67 -45.62 25.30
CA ASP A 116 13.18 -47.01 25.32
C ASP A 116 11.72 -47.04 25.82
N PRO A 117 10.74 -46.86 24.90
CA PRO A 117 9.31 -46.83 25.26
C PRO A 117 8.83 -48.13 25.93
N SER A 118 9.31 -49.29 25.47
CA SER A 118 8.90 -50.59 26.01
C SER A 118 9.33 -50.76 27.47
N GLN A 119 10.59 -50.40 27.77
CA GLN A 119 11.09 -50.45 29.14
C GLN A 119 10.41 -49.40 30.03
N THR A 120 10.16 -48.20 29.50
CA THR A 120 9.49 -47.12 30.25
C THR A 120 8.06 -47.48 30.61
N LYS A 121 7.33 -48.10 29.67
CA LYS A 121 6.00 -48.64 29.89
C LYS A 121 6.01 -49.70 30.99
N ALA A 122 6.97 -50.62 30.96
CA ALA A 122 7.13 -51.63 32.00
C ALA A 122 7.49 -51.01 33.38
N ASP A 123 8.35 -50.00 33.41
CA ASP A 123 8.71 -49.28 34.64
C ASP A 123 7.51 -48.55 35.24
N LEU A 124 6.69 -47.89 34.42
CA LEU A 124 5.43 -47.26 34.83
C LEU A 124 4.42 -48.29 35.37
N SER A 125 4.29 -49.44 34.70
CA SER A 125 3.44 -50.54 35.18
C SER A 125 3.85 -51.01 36.57
N ASN A 126 5.16 -51.07 36.85
CA ASN A 126 5.70 -51.48 38.15
C ASN A 126 5.56 -50.40 39.25
N LEU A 127 5.01 -49.23 38.95
CA LEU A 127 4.72 -48.20 39.95
C LEU A 127 3.40 -48.42 40.69
N PHE A 128 2.56 -49.35 40.25
CA PHE A 128 1.31 -49.68 40.95
C PHE A 128 1.61 -49.91 42.45
N PRO A 129 0.86 -49.28 43.38
CA PRO A 129 -0.42 -48.59 43.20
C PRO A 129 -0.36 -47.06 42.95
N LEU A 130 0.78 -46.50 42.53
CA LEU A 130 0.86 -45.09 42.10
C LEU A 130 0.23 -44.91 40.71
N HIS A 131 -0.69 -43.94 40.57
CA HIS A 131 -1.33 -43.66 39.29
C HIS A 131 -0.31 -43.09 38.28
N PRO A 132 -0.29 -43.52 37.00
CA PRO A 132 0.69 -43.08 36.00
C PRO A 132 0.75 -41.57 35.81
N ALA A 133 -0.40 -40.90 35.84
CA ALA A 133 -0.45 -39.44 35.74
C ALA A 133 0.17 -38.77 36.97
N THR A 134 -0.08 -39.28 38.18
CA THR A 134 0.57 -38.80 39.42
C THR A 134 2.09 -38.99 39.35
N ALA A 135 2.55 -40.15 38.86
CA ALA A 135 3.98 -40.41 38.67
C ALA A 135 4.62 -39.43 37.69
N ASN A 136 3.93 -39.13 36.58
CA ASN A 136 4.37 -38.16 35.60
C ASN A 136 4.47 -36.75 36.22
N LEU A 137 3.43 -36.28 36.92
CA LEU A 137 3.45 -34.99 37.62
C LEU A 137 4.53 -34.92 38.70
N ALA A 138 4.74 -35.98 39.48
CA ALA A 138 5.79 -36.05 40.50
C ALA A 138 7.19 -35.91 39.89
N THR A 139 7.38 -36.43 38.68
CA THR A 139 8.64 -36.32 37.95
C THR A 139 8.88 -34.90 37.47
N TYR A 140 7.86 -34.21 36.95
CA TYR A 140 7.96 -32.79 36.60
C TYR A 140 8.22 -31.92 37.83
N PHE A 141 7.51 -32.17 38.94
CA PHE A 141 7.75 -31.48 40.20
C PHE A 141 9.21 -31.64 40.63
N ALA A 142 9.74 -32.87 40.65
CA ALA A 142 11.12 -33.12 41.09
C ALA A 142 12.20 -32.62 40.13
N ARG A 143 11.86 -32.37 38.86
CA ARG A 143 12.78 -31.81 37.87
C ARG A 143 12.82 -30.28 37.92
N GLU A 144 11.65 -29.64 38.00
CA GLU A 144 11.49 -28.20 37.79
C GLU A 144 11.34 -27.40 39.11
N ALA A 145 10.89 -28.04 40.19
CA ALA A 145 10.65 -27.40 41.50
C ALA A 145 11.46 -28.02 42.66
N GLY A 146 11.50 -29.35 42.74
CA GLY A 146 12.23 -30.11 43.75
C GLY A 146 13.73 -30.08 43.49
N SER A 147 14.54 -29.71 44.47
CA SER A 147 15.99 -29.52 44.29
C SER A 147 16.82 -30.80 44.05
N SER A 148 16.18 -31.97 43.86
CA SER A 148 16.82 -33.24 43.48
C SER A 148 15.81 -34.40 43.28
N SER A 149 16.31 -35.54 42.78
CA SER A 149 15.61 -36.85 42.76
C SER A 149 15.12 -37.34 44.13
N ARG A 150 15.63 -36.77 45.23
CA ARG A 150 15.18 -37.03 46.60
C ARG A 150 13.72 -36.66 46.81
N SER A 151 13.23 -35.63 46.11
CA SER A 151 11.86 -35.10 46.26
C SER A 151 10.78 -36.13 45.91
N VAL A 152 11.01 -36.96 44.89
CA VAL A 152 10.08 -38.03 44.49
C VAL A 152 10.03 -39.13 45.54
N PHE A 153 11.18 -39.46 46.14
CA PHE A 153 11.24 -40.47 47.19
C PHE A 153 10.67 -39.98 48.51
N GLU A 154 10.83 -38.69 48.82
CA GLU A 154 10.22 -38.06 50.00
C GLU A 154 8.70 -38.04 49.87
N PHE A 155 8.16 -37.77 48.67
CA PHE A 155 6.75 -37.97 48.37
C PHE A 155 6.29 -39.41 48.63
N LEU A 156 6.97 -40.42 48.08
CA LEU A 156 6.60 -41.83 48.30
C LEU A 156 6.76 -42.29 49.76
N ALA A 157 7.49 -41.52 50.59
CA ALA A 157 7.71 -41.79 52.00
C ALA A 157 6.89 -40.86 52.92
N CYS A 158 6.00 -40.01 52.37
CA CYS A 158 5.16 -39.11 53.16
C CYS A 158 4.10 -39.89 53.95
N ASN A 159 3.48 -39.23 54.93
CA ASN A 159 2.57 -39.90 55.86
C ASN A 159 1.28 -40.35 55.16
N GLU A 160 0.81 -39.59 54.19
CA GLU A 160 -0.41 -39.81 53.43
C GLU A 160 -0.27 -41.06 52.55
N VAL A 161 0.86 -41.19 51.85
CA VAL A 161 1.18 -42.38 51.04
C VAL A 161 1.41 -43.61 51.91
N LYS A 162 2.04 -43.46 53.09
CA LYS A 162 2.15 -44.56 54.06
C LYS A 162 0.79 -45.02 54.58
N ALA A 163 -0.09 -44.08 54.93
CA ALA A 163 -1.44 -44.38 55.36
C ALA A 163 -2.22 -45.15 54.29
N PHE A 164 -2.02 -44.83 53.01
CA PHE A 164 -2.59 -45.61 51.90
C PHE A 164 -2.06 -47.05 51.87
N PHE A 165 -0.76 -47.28 52.13
CA PHE A 165 -0.22 -48.65 52.17
C PHE A 165 -0.68 -49.46 53.38
N ASP A 166 -1.03 -48.80 54.48
CA ASP A 166 -1.57 -49.43 55.69
C ASP A 166 -3.09 -49.74 55.56
N ASP A 167 -3.76 -49.24 54.50
CA ASP A 167 -5.18 -49.45 54.24
C ASP A 167 -5.43 -50.68 53.35
N GLU A 168 -5.78 -51.81 53.98
CA GLU A 168 -6.10 -53.05 53.27
C GLU A 168 -7.39 -52.97 52.44
N GLU A 169 -8.35 -52.11 52.80
CA GLU A 169 -9.60 -51.94 52.07
C GLU A 169 -9.37 -51.16 50.77
N ALA A 170 -8.60 -50.07 50.81
CA ALA A 170 -8.21 -49.31 49.63
C ALA A 170 -7.47 -50.20 48.61
N TYR A 171 -6.56 -51.05 49.09
CA TYR A 171 -5.86 -52.01 48.25
C TYR A 171 -6.78 -53.09 47.66
N ALA A 172 -7.77 -53.57 48.44
CA ALA A 172 -8.78 -54.53 47.96
C ALA A 172 -9.72 -53.92 46.91
N ASN A 173 -10.06 -52.64 47.05
CA ASN A 173 -10.86 -51.86 46.11
C ASN A 173 -10.10 -51.47 44.84
N LYS A 174 -8.81 -51.81 44.76
CA LYS A 174 -7.90 -51.48 43.65
C LYS A 174 -7.75 -49.96 43.46
N GLU A 175 -7.81 -49.21 44.56
CA GLU A 175 -7.57 -47.78 44.56
C GLU A 175 -6.10 -47.49 44.22
N THR A 176 -5.83 -46.26 43.81
CA THR A 176 -4.48 -45.81 43.44
C THR A 176 -4.18 -44.46 44.05
N ILE A 177 -2.89 -44.19 44.27
CA ILE A 177 -2.41 -42.90 44.73
C ILE A 177 -2.54 -41.87 43.59
N THR A 178 -3.56 -41.02 43.70
CA THR A 178 -3.97 -40.01 42.71
C THR A 178 -3.27 -38.67 42.92
N SER A 179 -3.52 -37.73 42.00
CA SER A 179 -2.82 -36.43 41.94
C SER A 179 -3.02 -35.52 43.16
N ASP A 180 -4.11 -35.72 43.90
CA ASP A 180 -4.42 -35.00 45.13
C ASP A 180 -3.47 -35.35 46.29
N TYR A 181 -2.99 -36.59 46.39
CA TYR A 181 -1.93 -36.95 47.35
C TYR A 181 -0.64 -36.17 47.08
N LEU A 182 -0.30 -36.00 45.79
CA LEU A 182 0.87 -35.22 45.40
C LEU A 182 0.67 -33.75 45.72
N TRP A 183 -0.52 -33.19 45.49
CA TRP A 183 -0.86 -31.83 45.89
C TRP A 183 -0.63 -31.61 47.39
N ASP A 184 -1.15 -32.49 48.24
CA ASP A 184 -1.03 -32.36 49.70
C ASP A 184 0.43 -32.37 50.17
N TYR A 185 1.27 -33.17 49.52
CA TYR A 185 2.71 -33.18 49.78
C TYR A 185 3.41 -31.88 49.35
N VAL A 186 3.05 -31.29 48.21
CA VAL A 186 3.72 -30.10 47.67
C VAL A 186 3.12 -28.77 48.12
N GLN A 187 1.97 -28.79 48.80
CA GLN A 187 1.23 -27.59 49.16
C GLN A 187 2.08 -26.61 49.99
N GLU A 188 2.72 -27.08 51.07
CA GLU A 188 3.58 -26.22 51.91
C GLU A 188 4.74 -25.61 51.11
N TYR A 189 5.31 -26.37 50.16
CA TYR A 189 6.35 -25.88 49.28
C TYR A 189 5.81 -24.77 48.34
N PHE A 190 4.64 -24.97 47.74
CA PHE A 190 3.99 -23.95 46.90
C PHE A 190 3.63 -22.69 47.70
N GLU A 191 3.22 -22.82 48.96
CA GLU A 191 2.95 -21.68 49.84
C GLU A 191 4.23 -20.92 50.20
N SER A 192 5.37 -21.61 50.30
CA SER A 192 6.68 -20.98 50.57
C SER A 192 7.24 -20.17 49.38
N ASP A 193 6.89 -20.54 48.14
CA ASP A 193 7.30 -19.87 46.91
C ASP A 193 6.12 -19.14 46.24
N SER A 194 5.71 -18.06 46.89
CA SER A 194 4.63 -17.17 46.43
C SER A 194 4.88 -16.53 45.05
N VAL A 195 6.15 -16.45 44.60
CA VAL A 195 6.50 -15.88 43.29
C VAL A 195 6.06 -16.79 42.15
N ARG A 196 6.30 -18.10 42.29
CA ARG A 196 5.97 -19.09 41.24
C ARG A 196 4.58 -19.70 41.38
N PHE A 197 4.06 -19.84 42.60
CA PHE A 197 2.83 -20.59 42.85
C PHE A 197 1.72 -19.79 43.55
N GLY A 198 1.95 -18.51 43.86
CA GLY A 198 1.03 -17.68 44.64
C GLY A 198 -0.42 -17.64 44.14
N ALA A 199 -0.63 -17.61 42.83
CA ALA A 199 -1.98 -17.57 42.27
C ALA A 199 -2.75 -18.90 42.42
N VAL A 200 -2.03 -20.02 42.38
CA VAL A 200 -2.62 -21.36 42.57
C VAL A 200 -2.96 -21.56 44.04
N THR A 201 -2.06 -21.18 44.95
CA THR A 201 -2.30 -21.26 46.40
C THR A 201 -3.39 -20.27 46.85
N GLU A 202 -3.47 -19.06 46.30
CA GLU A 202 -4.56 -18.12 46.55
C GLU A 202 -5.92 -18.70 46.10
N ARG A 203 -5.96 -19.33 44.91
CA ARG A 203 -7.18 -19.95 44.39
C ARG A 203 -7.64 -21.10 45.28
N PHE A 204 -6.70 -21.93 45.75
CA PHE A 204 -6.98 -22.99 46.71
C PHE A 204 -7.54 -22.42 48.02
N ASN A 205 -6.82 -21.48 48.65
CA ASN A 205 -7.21 -20.87 49.91
C ASN A 205 -8.58 -20.18 49.85
N SER A 206 -8.92 -19.58 48.72
CA SER A 206 -10.21 -18.90 48.52
C SER A 206 -11.40 -19.84 48.30
N ASN A 207 -11.18 -21.06 47.81
CA ASN A 207 -12.27 -21.93 47.35
C ASN A 207 -12.32 -23.32 47.99
N HIS A 208 -11.25 -23.80 48.63
CA HIS A 208 -11.16 -25.19 49.14
C HIS A 208 -12.32 -25.53 50.08
N VAL A 209 -12.69 -24.66 51.02
CA VAL A 209 -13.84 -24.89 51.93
C VAL A 209 -15.16 -25.07 51.16
N THR A 210 -15.37 -24.29 50.10
CA THR A 210 -16.60 -24.35 49.28
C THR A 210 -16.63 -25.62 48.43
N VAL A 211 -15.47 -26.04 47.92
CA VAL A 211 -15.31 -27.25 47.11
C VAL A 211 -15.45 -28.50 47.98
N GLU A 212 -14.79 -28.52 49.13
CA GLU A 212 -14.84 -29.61 50.11
C GLU A 212 -16.27 -29.86 50.62
N ALA A 213 -17.05 -28.80 50.80
CA ALA A 213 -18.47 -28.91 51.17
C ALA A 213 -19.34 -29.63 50.11
N GLN A 214 -18.91 -29.71 48.84
CA GLN A 214 -19.61 -30.50 47.81
C GLN A 214 -19.23 -31.98 47.83
N GLY A 215 -18.07 -32.33 48.38
CA GLY A 215 -17.63 -33.71 48.54
C GLY A 215 -16.14 -33.90 48.26
N ASN A 216 -15.59 -35.00 48.78
CA ASN A 216 -14.16 -35.33 48.64
C ASN A 216 -13.75 -35.51 47.16
N GLU A 217 -14.65 -36.01 46.31
CA GLU A 217 -14.43 -36.14 44.87
C GLU A 217 -14.14 -34.79 44.20
N TYR A 218 -14.90 -33.76 44.58
CA TYR A 218 -14.71 -32.40 44.07
C TYR A 218 -13.37 -31.82 44.52
N LEU A 219 -12.99 -32.07 45.77
CA LEU A 219 -11.73 -31.60 46.32
C LEU A 219 -10.53 -32.27 45.65
N ALA A 220 -10.59 -33.58 45.39
CA ALA A 220 -9.54 -34.32 44.70
C ALA A 220 -9.31 -33.78 43.27
N VAL A 221 -10.39 -33.59 42.50
CA VAL A 221 -10.30 -33.02 41.14
C VAL A 221 -9.80 -31.57 41.19
N PHE A 222 -10.25 -30.76 42.15
CA PHE A 222 -9.78 -29.38 42.31
C PHE A 222 -8.28 -29.32 42.56
N LYS A 223 -7.76 -30.14 43.48
CA LYS A 223 -6.32 -30.27 43.75
C LYS A 223 -5.54 -30.70 42.49
N GLY A 224 -6.07 -31.65 41.71
CA GLY A 224 -5.47 -32.06 40.44
C GLY A 224 -5.38 -30.94 39.39
N VAL A 225 -6.45 -30.16 39.21
CA VAL A 225 -6.46 -29.00 38.29
C VAL A 225 -5.46 -27.93 38.74
N LEU A 226 -5.38 -27.66 40.04
CA LEU A 226 -4.43 -26.71 40.62
C LEU A 226 -2.98 -27.18 40.42
N LEU A 227 -2.73 -28.48 40.57
CA LEU A 227 -1.42 -29.07 40.36
C LEU A 227 -0.96 -28.95 38.90
N LEU A 228 -1.85 -29.21 37.94
CA LEU A 228 -1.56 -28.96 36.51
C LEU A 228 -1.24 -27.49 36.26
N ASN A 229 -2.02 -26.57 36.83
CA ASN A 229 -1.74 -25.14 36.72
C ASN A 229 -0.35 -24.76 37.29
N ALA A 230 -0.01 -25.27 38.47
CA ALA A 230 1.27 -25.01 39.12
C ALA A 230 2.45 -25.54 38.28
N LEU A 231 2.33 -26.76 37.76
CA LEU A 231 3.40 -27.40 36.98
C LEU A 231 3.51 -26.86 35.55
N ASN A 232 2.40 -26.48 34.92
CA ASN A 232 2.39 -25.85 33.61
C ASN A 232 3.20 -24.55 33.59
N ASN A 233 3.19 -23.80 34.70
CA ASN A 233 3.96 -22.55 34.85
C ASN A 233 5.48 -22.74 34.76
N ILE A 234 5.96 -23.91 35.17
CA ILE A 234 7.40 -24.16 35.31
C ILE A 234 7.92 -25.10 34.20
N ALA A 235 7.12 -26.05 33.73
CA ALA A 235 7.58 -27.08 32.80
C ALA A 235 7.33 -26.75 31.32
N ASN A 236 6.32 -25.92 30.97
CA ASN A 236 5.92 -25.60 29.59
C ASN A 236 5.79 -26.84 28.67
N GLU A 237 5.27 -27.96 29.21
CA GLU A 237 5.10 -29.24 28.50
C GLU A 237 3.62 -29.54 28.29
N SER A 238 3.27 -30.15 27.16
CA SER A 238 1.87 -30.41 26.79
C SER A 238 1.15 -31.34 27.76
N SER A 239 1.87 -32.25 28.42
CA SER A 239 1.32 -33.24 29.35
C SER A 239 0.90 -32.64 30.70
N VAL A 240 1.35 -31.42 31.03
CA VAL A 240 0.99 -30.71 32.27
C VAL A 240 0.06 -29.53 32.04
N THR A 241 -0.32 -29.26 30.78
CA THR A 241 -1.29 -28.21 30.47
C THR A 241 -2.64 -28.53 31.13
N PRO A 242 -3.33 -27.57 31.78
CA PRO A 242 -4.62 -27.82 32.44
C PRO A 242 -5.79 -27.90 31.43
N SER A 243 -5.63 -28.72 30.39
CA SER A 243 -6.68 -29.01 29.41
C SER A 243 -7.69 -29.99 29.98
N GLU A 244 -8.93 -29.95 29.48
CA GLU A 244 -9.98 -30.90 29.85
C GLU A 244 -9.53 -32.37 29.67
N GLU A 245 -8.78 -32.65 28.59
CA GLU A 245 -8.18 -33.95 28.31
C GLU A 245 -7.16 -34.37 29.38
N ASN A 246 -6.22 -33.51 29.74
CA ASN A 246 -5.20 -33.84 30.74
C ASN A 246 -5.80 -34.00 32.15
N ILE A 247 -6.84 -33.23 32.47
CA ILE A 247 -7.54 -33.37 33.76
C ILE A 247 -8.26 -34.72 33.84
N LEU A 248 -8.89 -35.18 32.75
CA LEU A 248 -9.48 -36.51 32.67
C LEU A 248 -8.41 -37.60 32.87
N LYS A 249 -7.25 -37.46 32.23
CA LYS A 249 -6.11 -38.39 32.37
C LYS A 249 -5.58 -38.49 33.79
N LEU A 250 -5.76 -37.49 34.66
CA LEU A 250 -5.32 -37.56 36.06
C LEU A 250 -6.06 -38.64 36.87
N PHE A 251 -7.28 -38.96 36.46
CA PHE A 251 -8.20 -39.83 37.20
C PHE A 251 -8.67 -41.04 36.38
N GLU A 252 -8.07 -41.29 35.23
CA GLU A 252 -8.40 -42.42 34.38
C GLU A 252 -8.27 -43.76 35.12
N GLY A 253 -9.21 -44.69 34.92
CA GLY A 253 -9.21 -45.96 35.63
C GLY A 253 -9.50 -45.90 37.14
N THR A 254 -9.78 -44.71 37.69
CA THR A 254 -10.26 -44.53 39.07
C THR A 254 -11.78 -44.34 39.11
N MET A 255 -12.39 -44.47 40.30
CA MET A 255 -13.82 -44.25 40.49
C MET A 255 -14.26 -42.79 40.21
N LEU A 256 -13.32 -41.84 40.19
CA LEU A 256 -13.60 -40.43 39.96
C LEU A 256 -13.80 -40.09 38.47
N TYR A 257 -13.26 -40.91 37.56
CA TYR A 257 -13.16 -40.60 36.13
C TYR A 257 -14.48 -40.13 35.50
N ASP A 258 -15.56 -40.88 35.72
CA ASP A 258 -16.87 -40.61 35.13
C ASP A 258 -17.50 -39.31 35.65
N ASN A 259 -17.13 -38.88 36.87
CA ASN A 259 -17.66 -37.67 37.50
C ASN A 259 -16.84 -36.41 37.16
N VAL A 260 -15.60 -36.54 36.64
CA VAL A 260 -14.72 -35.40 36.33
C VAL A 260 -15.40 -34.36 35.41
N PRO A 261 -16.08 -34.72 34.30
CA PRO A 261 -16.74 -33.72 33.44
C PRO A 261 -17.80 -32.89 34.17
N ALA A 262 -18.58 -33.53 35.06
CA ALA A 262 -19.60 -32.85 35.85
C ALA A 262 -18.98 -31.90 36.88
N ILE A 263 -17.86 -32.31 37.50
CA ILE A 263 -17.10 -31.49 38.45
C ILE A 263 -16.47 -30.27 37.74
N LEU A 264 -15.93 -30.46 36.54
CA LEU A 264 -15.38 -29.36 35.73
C LEU A 264 -16.45 -28.36 35.29
N ALA A 265 -17.64 -28.84 34.92
CA ALA A 265 -18.79 -27.98 34.66
C ALA A 265 -19.15 -27.15 35.89
N TYR A 266 -19.16 -27.76 37.08
CA TYR A 266 -19.40 -27.07 38.35
C TYR A 266 -18.36 -25.96 38.60
N PHE A 267 -17.05 -26.22 38.38
CA PHE A 267 -16.02 -25.19 38.54
C PHE A 267 -16.23 -24.00 37.61
N ASN A 268 -16.61 -24.28 36.35
CA ASN A 268 -16.87 -23.25 35.36
C ASN A 268 -18.12 -22.43 35.69
N GLU A 269 -19.22 -23.08 36.10
CA GLU A 269 -20.48 -22.42 36.45
C GLU A 269 -20.39 -21.58 37.72
N LYS A 270 -19.63 -22.03 38.72
CA LYS A 270 -19.41 -21.30 39.98
C LYS A 270 -18.29 -20.27 39.90
N GLY A 271 -17.58 -20.18 38.77
CA GLY A 271 -16.45 -19.27 38.60
C GLY A 271 -15.26 -19.61 39.51
N ILE A 272 -15.12 -20.87 39.94
CA ILE A 272 -13.98 -21.35 40.73
C ILE A 272 -12.75 -21.40 39.82
N ILE A 273 -12.84 -22.13 38.71
CA ILE A 273 -11.88 -22.11 37.60
C ILE A 273 -12.69 -22.11 36.30
N GLN A 274 -12.51 -21.07 35.49
CA GLN A 274 -13.26 -20.88 34.25
C GLN A 274 -12.61 -21.63 33.08
N ARG A 275 -13.45 -22.26 32.24
CA ARG A 275 -13.02 -22.93 31.00
C ARG A 275 -12.79 -21.90 29.90
N GLN A 276 -11.58 -21.79 29.39
CA GLN A 276 -11.16 -20.90 28.29
C GLN A 276 -11.68 -21.40 26.92
N PRO A 277 -11.68 -20.57 25.85
CA PRO A 277 -12.27 -20.94 24.56
C PRO A 277 -11.57 -22.14 23.90
N ASP A 278 -10.28 -22.30 24.16
CA ASP A 278 -9.42 -23.42 23.78
C ASP A 278 -9.68 -24.71 24.59
N GLY A 279 -10.55 -24.66 25.61
CA GLY A 279 -10.88 -25.79 26.48
C GLY A 279 -10.01 -25.91 27.74
N ASN A 280 -9.12 -24.96 28.01
CA ASN A 280 -8.23 -25.01 29.17
C ASN A 280 -8.86 -24.43 30.43
N TYR A 281 -8.54 -25.02 31.58
CA TYR A 281 -8.91 -24.56 32.93
C TYR A 281 -7.72 -23.84 33.59
N SER A 282 -7.15 -22.85 32.89
CA SER A 282 -5.95 -22.14 33.34
C SER A 282 -6.29 -20.98 34.30
N ILE A 283 -5.54 -20.89 35.41
CA ILE A 283 -5.61 -19.81 36.39
C ILE A 283 -4.62 -18.72 35.99
N LEU A 284 -5.11 -17.50 35.84
CA LEU A 284 -4.26 -16.33 35.57
C LEU A 284 -3.63 -15.82 36.88
N TYR A 285 -2.34 -15.48 36.84
CA TYR A 285 -1.48 -15.32 38.01
C TYR A 285 -1.70 -14.05 38.86
N THR A 286 -2.83 -13.37 38.72
CA THR A 286 -3.15 -12.19 39.55
C THR A 286 -4.65 -12.08 39.74
N ALA A 287 -5.10 -12.08 41.00
CA ALA A 287 -6.50 -11.81 41.33
C ALA A 287 -6.82 -10.34 41.03
N LEU A 288 -7.57 -10.08 39.97
CA LEU A 288 -8.09 -8.74 39.67
C LEU A 288 -9.27 -8.41 40.61
N PRO A 289 -9.46 -7.15 41.04
CA PRO A 289 -10.54 -6.79 41.96
C PRO A 289 -11.94 -7.02 41.38
N SER A 290 -12.68 -8.01 41.90
CA SER A 290 -14.00 -8.41 41.37
C SER A 290 -15.04 -7.29 41.36
N ASN A 291 -15.04 -6.41 42.37
CA ASN A 291 -15.97 -5.27 42.44
C ASN A 291 -15.70 -4.24 41.33
N GLU A 292 -14.43 -4.02 40.98
CA GLU A 292 -14.06 -3.09 39.91
C GLU A 292 -14.44 -3.68 38.55
N ILE A 293 -14.15 -4.97 38.34
CA ILE A 293 -14.54 -5.69 37.11
C ILE A 293 -16.05 -5.60 36.89
N GLN A 294 -16.87 -5.80 37.93
CA GLN A 294 -18.32 -5.71 37.80
C GLN A 294 -18.77 -4.29 37.38
N GLY A 295 -18.18 -3.25 37.96
CA GLY A 295 -18.46 -1.87 37.55
C GLY A 295 -18.07 -1.59 36.09
N ILE A 296 -16.93 -2.12 35.63
CA ILE A 296 -16.50 -2.01 34.23
C ILE A 296 -17.45 -2.79 33.32
N LYS A 297 -17.87 -4.01 33.68
CA LYS A 297 -18.86 -4.80 32.93
C LYS A 297 -20.13 -3.99 32.70
N ASP A 298 -20.67 -3.36 33.74
CA ASP A 298 -21.91 -2.57 33.66
C ASP A 298 -21.77 -1.32 32.78
N ASP A 299 -20.60 -0.67 32.80
CA ASP A 299 -20.30 0.46 31.91
C ASP A 299 -20.22 0.00 30.45
N LEU A 300 -19.42 -1.05 30.17
CA LEU A 300 -19.23 -1.59 28.82
C LEU A 300 -20.55 -1.99 28.14
N ARG A 301 -21.49 -2.60 28.89
CA ARG A 301 -22.82 -2.97 28.37
C ARG A 301 -23.67 -1.76 27.97
N LYS A 302 -23.43 -0.59 28.55
CA LYS A 302 -24.26 0.62 28.37
C LYS A 302 -23.64 1.63 27.42
N THR A 303 -22.32 1.58 27.22
CA THR A 303 -21.57 2.59 26.48
C THR A 303 -20.91 2.02 25.23
N THR A 304 -19.85 1.22 25.40
CA THR A 304 -18.93 0.84 24.30
C THR A 304 -19.43 -0.34 23.47
N TYR A 305 -20.10 -1.30 24.11
CA TYR A 305 -20.55 -2.56 23.50
C TYR A 305 -22.03 -2.77 23.75
N LEU A 306 -22.80 -1.70 23.57
CA LEU A 306 -24.25 -1.71 23.72
C LEU A 306 -24.87 -2.50 22.56
N TYR A 307 -24.36 -2.29 21.34
CA TYR A 307 -24.89 -2.88 20.12
C TYR A 307 -23.96 -3.97 19.56
N THR A 308 -24.55 -4.97 18.89
CA THR A 308 -23.81 -6.16 18.42
C THR A 308 -22.81 -5.82 17.30
N ASP A 309 -23.06 -4.77 16.51
CA ASP A 309 -22.11 -4.27 15.51
C ASP A 309 -20.85 -3.65 16.12
N GLU A 310 -20.91 -3.17 17.37
CA GLU A 310 -19.75 -2.68 18.11
C GLU A 310 -18.88 -3.85 18.60
N VAL A 311 -19.51 -4.95 19.02
CA VAL A 311 -18.83 -6.18 19.45
C VAL A 311 -18.12 -6.85 18.28
N ILE A 312 -18.81 -7.08 17.16
CA ILE A 312 -18.23 -7.81 16.01
C ILE A 312 -17.08 -7.04 15.35
N ALA A 313 -17.07 -5.71 15.46
CA ALA A 313 -16.03 -4.86 14.90
C ALA A 313 -14.73 -4.85 15.73
N TYR A 314 -14.74 -5.40 16.94
CA TYR A 314 -13.57 -5.40 17.83
C TYR A 314 -12.38 -6.13 17.21
N GLY A 315 -11.19 -5.56 17.38
CA GLY A 315 -9.93 -6.07 16.83
C GLY A 315 -9.84 -6.09 15.29
N GLY A 316 -10.89 -5.67 14.57
CA GLY A 316 -10.94 -5.76 13.10
C GLY A 316 -10.97 -7.19 12.54
N VAL A 317 -11.13 -8.21 13.40
CA VAL A 317 -11.06 -9.63 13.05
C VAL A 317 -12.12 -10.01 12.01
N ALA A 318 -13.37 -9.62 12.26
CA ALA A 318 -14.49 -9.91 11.37
C ALA A 318 -14.32 -9.25 9.99
N ASN A 319 -13.82 -8.01 9.94
CA ASN A 319 -13.56 -7.32 8.68
C ASN A 319 -12.50 -8.06 7.85
N ALA A 320 -11.39 -8.45 8.47
CA ALA A 320 -10.32 -9.20 7.80
C ALA A 320 -10.81 -10.57 7.28
N MET A 321 -11.73 -11.22 8.01
CA MET A 321 -12.35 -12.46 7.55
C MET A 321 -13.28 -12.25 6.35
N ILE A 322 -14.15 -11.24 6.38
CA ILE A 322 -15.02 -10.92 5.24
C ILE A 322 -14.19 -10.59 4.00
N ASP A 323 -13.14 -9.76 4.13
CA ASP A 323 -12.22 -9.47 3.02
C ASP A 323 -11.64 -10.75 2.40
N ARG A 324 -11.25 -11.72 3.24
CA ARG A 324 -10.75 -13.02 2.79
C ARG A 324 -11.83 -13.82 2.07
N TRP A 325 -13.08 -13.79 2.53
CA TRP A 325 -14.20 -14.50 1.89
C TRP A 325 -14.58 -13.86 0.55
N LEU A 326 -14.32 -12.56 0.39
CA LEU A 326 -14.58 -11.77 -0.81
C LEU A 326 -13.44 -11.78 -1.83
N LEU A 327 -12.32 -12.47 -1.58
CA LEU A 327 -11.21 -12.58 -2.56
C LEU A 327 -11.64 -13.12 -3.93
N LYS A 328 -12.74 -13.89 -3.99
CA LYS A 328 -13.31 -14.42 -5.23
C LYS A 328 -14.48 -13.60 -5.78
N ALA A 329 -14.80 -12.46 -5.18
CA ALA A 329 -15.79 -11.56 -5.73
C ALA A 329 -15.25 -10.92 -7.02
N THR A 330 -16.09 -10.84 -8.04
CA THR A 330 -15.79 -10.20 -9.33
C THR A 330 -15.87 -8.68 -9.26
N ARG A 331 -16.35 -8.11 -8.16
CA ARG A 331 -16.35 -6.66 -7.95
C ARG A 331 -15.72 -6.32 -6.63
N GLN A 332 -15.19 -5.10 -6.56
CA GLN A 332 -14.92 -4.50 -5.27
C GLN A 332 -16.24 -4.39 -4.50
N VAL A 333 -16.20 -4.78 -3.24
CA VAL A 333 -17.34 -4.73 -2.34
C VAL A 333 -17.01 -3.74 -1.24
N SER A 334 -17.92 -2.81 -0.97
CA SER A 334 -17.87 -1.98 0.22
C SER A 334 -18.85 -2.59 1.21
N PHE A 335 -18.37 -3.15 2.30
CA PHE A 335 -19.23 -3.77 3.31
C PHE A 335 -19.11 -3.09 4.68
N LYS A 336 -20.16 -3.23 5.50
CA LYS A 336 -20.17 -2.82 6.90
C LYS A 336 -21.16 -3.67 7.70
N PHE A 337 -20.82 -3.94 8.95
CA PHE A 337 -21.71 -4.59 9.90
C PHE A 337 -22.71 -3.60 10.50
N PHE A 338 -23.93 -4.06 10.69
CA PHE A 338 -25.04 -3.34 11.31
C PHE A 338 -25.74 -4.25 12.30
N SER A 339 -26.29 -3.67 13.36
CA SER A 339 -27.17 -4.36 14.30
C SER A 339 -28.32 -3.43 14.68
N LEU A 340 -29.15 -3.81 15.65
CA LEU A 340 -30.16 -2.89 16.16
C LEU A 340 -29.48 -1.62 16.70
N SER A 341 -30.21 -0.51 16.66
CA SER A 341 -29.77 0.77 17.22
C SER A 341 -30.88 1.31 18.12
N SER A 342 -30.71 2.52 18.66
CA SER A 342 -31.71 3.15 19.53
C SER A 342 -33.11 3.22 18.93
N ASN A 343 -33.20 3.31 17.60
CA ASN A 343 -34.43 3.12 16.83
C ASN A 343 -34.10 2.83 15.34
N GLU A 344 -35.14 2.46 14.58
CA GLU A 344 -35.07 2.17 13.14
C GLU A 344 -34.51 3.37 12.34
N TYR A 345 -34.90 4.60 12.65
CA TYR A 345 -34.44 5.79 11.92
C TYR A 345 -32.92 5.99 12.03
N VAL A 346 -32.34 5.81 13.22
CA VAL A 346 -30.88 5.93 13.43
C VAL A 346 -30.13 4.85 12.65
N LEU A 347 -30.63 3.61 12.66
CA LEU A 347 -30.04 2.51 11.89
C LEU A 347 -30.05 2.82 10.38
N LEU A 348 -31.20 3.24 9.84
CA LEU A 348 -31.33 3.58 8.42
C LEU A 348 -30.47 4.80 8.03
N ASN A 349 -30.31 5.79 8.90
CA ASN A 349 -29.41 6.92 8.65
C ASN A 349 -27.93 6.50 8.66
N LYS A 350 -27.52 5.59 9.56
CA LYS A 350 -26.16 4.99 9.52
C LYS A 350 -25.93 4.25 8.19
N LEU A 351 -26.92 3.52 7.71
CA LEU A 351 -26.88 2.78 6.44
C LEU A 351 -26.77 3.74 5.24
N GLU A 352 -27.59 4.79 5.20
CA GLU A 352 -27.59 5.80 4.13
C GLU A 352 -26.23 6.52 4.04
N ASN A 353 -25.67 6.91 5.19
CA ASN A 353 -24.34 7.52 5.24
C ASN A 353 -23.25 6.59 4.73
N PHE A 354 -23.29 5.31 5.13
CA PHE A 354 -22.36 4.31 4.63
C PHE A 354 -22.44 4.16 3.10
N ALA A 355 -23.64 4.02 2.55
CA ALA A 355 -23.85 3.91 1.10
C ALA A 355 -23.37 5.15 0.33
N ARG A 356 -23.55 6.36 0.89
CA ARG A 356 -23.06 7.61 0.30
C ARG A 356 -21.52 7.70 0.26
N THR A 357 -20.84 7.13 1.24
CA THR A 357 -19.37 7.12 1.32
C THR A 357 -18.71 5.97 0.52
N ALA A 358 -19.50 4.99 0.09
CA ALA A 358 -19.00 3.86 -0.68
C ALA A 358 -18.56 4.28 -2.09
N LEU A 359 -17.67 3.48 -2.68
CA LEU A 359 -17.22 3.71 -4.06
C LEU A 359 -18.39 3.49 -5.02
N SER A 360 -18.62 4.46 -5.91
CA SER A 360 -19.77 4.42 -6.84
C SER A 360 -19.87 3.15 -7.71
N TYR A 361 -18.73 2.49 -7.97
CA TYR A 361 -18.62 1.28 -8.78
C TYR A 361 -18.55 -0.01 -7.97
N SER A 362 -18.57 0.06 -6.63
CA SER A 362 -18.55 -1.12 -5.75
C SER A 362 -19.96 -1.63 -5.48
N VAL A 363 -20.06 -2.92 -5.12
CA VAL A 363 -21.28 -3.45 -4.51
C VAL A 363 -21.33 -3.00 -3.06
N VAL A 364 -22.39 -2.28 -2.67
CA VAL A 364 -22.60 -1.87 -1.28
C VAL A 364 -23.30 -3.01 -0.54
N LEU A 365 -22.64 -3.57 0.47
CA LEU A 365 -23.10 -4.73 1.24
C LEU A 365 -23.31 -4.38 2.72
N ALA A 366 -24.54 -4.36 3.17
CA ALA A 366 -24.87 -4.16 4.57
C ALA A 366 -25.10 -5.52 5.25
N ILE A 367 -24.24 -5.88 6.21
CA ILE A 367 -24.28 -7.18 6.90
C ILE A 367 -24.91 -6.98 8.28
N PHE A 368 -26.09 -7.52 8.48
CA PHE A 368 -26.86 -7.44 9.72
C PHE A 368 -26.56 -8.63 10.62
N VAL A 369 -26.17 -8.33 11.85
CA VAL A 369 -25.86 -9.31 12.91
C VAL A 369 -26.64 -8.96 14.16
N GLY A 370 -26.96 -9.98 14.96
CA GLY A 370 -27.77 -9.84 16.17
C GLY A 370 -27.23 -10.71 17.30
N ARG A 371 -27.49 -10.28 18.53
CA ARG A 371 -27.12 -11.02 19.74
C ARG A 371 -28.06 -12.18 19.98
N THR A 372 -29.35 -11.96 19.72
CA THR A 372 -30.40 -12.97 19.94
C THR A 372 -31.20 -13.21 18.67
N LYS A 373 -31.94 -14.32 18.63
CA LYS A 373 -32.87 -14.62 17.52
C LYS A 373 -33.97 -13.57 17.37
N GLN A 374 -34.42 -12.97 18.47
CA GLN A 374 -35.42 -11.91 18.43
C GLN A 374 -34.88 -10.66 17.72
N GLU A 375 -33.65 -10.23 18.05
CA GLU A 375 -33.04 -9.09 17.38
C GLU A 375 -32.89 -9.32 15.87
N LEU A 376 -32.53 -10.55 15.47
CA LEU A 376 -32.42 -10.92 14.05
C LEU A 376 -33.77 -10.84 13.33
N LEU A 377 -34.87 -11.26 13.97
CA LEU A 377 -36.23 -11.12 13.41
C LEU A 377 -36.64 -9.66 13.25
N GLU A 378 -36.29 -8.81 14.22
CA GLU A 378 -36.55 -7.36 14.15
C GLU A 378 -35.73 -6.71 13.02
N LEU A 379 -34.45 -7.06 12.90
CA LEU A 379 -33.58 -6.60 11.81
C LEU A 379 -34.11 -7.05 10.45
N GLN A 380 -34.57 -8.30 10.34
CA GLN A 380 -35.19 -8.81 9.12
C GLN A 380 -36.42 -7.97 8.72
N ALA A 381 -37.31 -7.67 9.68
CA ALA A 381 -38.49 -6.83 9.43
C ALA A 381 -38.10 -5.40 8.99
N ILE A 382 -37.04 -4.83 9.54
CA ILE A 382 -36.51 -3.52 9.12
C ILE A 382 -35.96 -3.61 7.68
N VAL A 383 -35.18 -4.65 7.37
CA VAL A 383 -34.62 -4.87 6.03
C VAL A 383 -35.72 -5.03 4.99
N GLU A 384 -36.77 -5.81 5.25
CA GLU A 384 -37.89 -6.01 4.33
C GLU A 384 -38.66 -4.70 4.00
N LYS A 385 -38.66 -3.73 4.92
CA LYS A 385 -39.17 -2.37 4.66
C LYS A 385 -38.16 -1.55 3.88
N ALA A 386 -36.90 -1.52 4.32
CA ALA A 386 -35.82 -0.71 3.74
C ALA A 386 -35.58 -1.05 2.28
N VAL A 387 -35.64 -2.34 1.92
CA VAL A 387 -35.44 -2.84 0.56
C VAL A 387 -36.47 -2.28 -0.45
N LYS A 388 -37.64 -1.82 0.02
CA LYS A 388 -38.69 -1.18 -0.81
C LYS A 388 -38.49 0.33 -0.97
N ASP A 389 -37.60 0.94 -0.19
CA ASP A 389 -37.30 2.36 -0.23
C ASP A 389 -36.34 2.68 -1.39
N GLU A 390 -36.66 3.71 -2.18
CA GLU A 390 -35.83 4.14 -3.31
C GLU A 390 -34.39 4.50 -2.91
N ARG A 391 -34.20 4.99 -1.67
CA ARG A 391 -32.87 5.32 -1.12
C ARG A 391 -31.94 4.12 -1.03
N PHE A 392 -32.48 2.92 -0.92
CA PHE A 392 -31.71 1.70 -0.65
C PHE A 392 -31.76 0.65 -1.76
N GLN A 393 -32.38 0.95 -2.91
CA GLN A 393 -32.49 0.00 -4.03
C GLN A 393 -31.14 -0.57 -4.51
N LYS A 394 -30.04 0.18 -4.32
CA LYS A 394 -28.69 -0.18 -4.76
C LYS A 394 -27.84 -0.85 -3.67
N ILE A 395 -28.41 -1.09 -2.49
CA ILE A 395 -27.73 -1.75 -1.38
C ILE A 395 -28.16 -3.21 -1.34
N CYS A 396 -27.18 -4.11 -1.21
CA CYS A 396 -27.46 -5.49 -0.90
C CYS A 396 -27.44 -5.69 0.62
N PHE A 397 -28.50 -6.28 1.16
CA PHE A 397 -28.65 -6.53 2.58
C PHE A 397 -28.43 -8.01 2.87
N PHE A 398 -27.54 -8.35 3.78
CA PHE A 398 -27.33 -9.70 4.27
C PHE A 398 -27.75 -9.77 5.72
N VAL A 399 -28.74 -10.60 6.05
CA VAL A 399 -29.13 -10.90 7.43
C VAL A 399 -28.53 -12.23 7.81
N VAL A 400 -27.61 -12.22 8.77
CA VAL A 400 -26.95 -13.41 9.28
C VAL A 400 -27.89 -14.15 10.23
N GLU A 401 -28.14 -15.44 9.98
CA GLU A 401 -29.09 -16.21 10.80
C GLU A 401 -28.47 -16.79 12.07
N THR A 402 -27.15 -16.79 12.18
CA THR A 402 -26.39 -17.26 13.35
C THR A 402 -26.20 -16.12 14.36
N PRO A 403 -26.98 -16.05 15.46
CA PRO A 403 -26.80 -15.03 16.48
C PRO A 403 -25.49 -15.23 17.26
N MET A 404 -25.06 -14.21 17.99
CA MET A 404 -23.91 -14.33 18.91
C MET A 404 -24.23 -15.18 20.15
N ASP A 405 -25.49 -15.18 20.60
CA ASP A 405 -25.96 -15.69 21.89
C ASP A 405 -25.54 -14.85 23.11
N GLU A 406 -26.46 -14.71 24.08
CA GLU A 406 -26.24 -13.91 25.29
C GLU A 406 -25.05 -14.40 26.11
N LYS A 407 -24.83 -15.73 26.16
CA LYS A 407 -23.70 -16.33 26.88
C LYS A 407 -22.35 -15.89 26.30
N LYS A 408 -22.22 -15.86 24.97
CA LYS A 408 -20.97 -15.42 24.33
C LYS A 408 -20.81 -13.91 24.48
N TYR A 409 -21.89 -13.14 24.38
CA TYR A 409 -21.86 -11.70 24.65
C TYR A 409 -21.36 -11.39 26.08
N GLU A 410 -21.93 -12.03 27.09
CA GLU A 410 -21.51 -11.81 28.49
C GLU A 410 -20.04 -12.19 28.70
N ARG A 411 -19.58 -13.25 28.05
CA ARG A 411 -18.18 -13.66 28.06
C ARG A 411 -17.25 -12.68 27.35
N PHE A 412 -17.68 -12.08 26.24
CA PHE A 412 -16.96 -10.98 25.59
C PHE A 412 -16.77 -9.81 26.56
N ILE A 413 -17.87 -9.38 27.19
CA ILE A 413 -17.88 -8.27 28.14
C ILE A 413 -16.96 -8.57 29.32
N GLU A 414 -16.93 -9.82 29.79
CA GLU A 414 -16.00 -10.27 30.81
C GLU A 414 -14.54 -10.15 30.40
N TYR A 415 -14.16 -10.62 29.21
CA TYR A 415 -12.80 -10.45 28.71
C TYR A 415 -12.42 -8.98 28.55
N GLN A 416 -13.31 -8.14 28.02
CA GLN A 416 -13.06 -6.70 27.89
C GLN A 416 -12.95 -6.00 29.25
N ALA A 417 -13.78 -6.37 30.22
CA ALA A 417 -13.71 -5.81 31.57
C ALA A 417 -12.41 -6.21 32.27
N ASN A 418 -12.01 -7.48 32.15
CA ASN A 418 -10.76 -7.97 32.70
C ASN A 418 -9.54 -7.33 32.02
N ALA A 419 -9.54 -7.16 30.69
CA ALA A 419 -8.48 -6.47 29.96
C ALA A 419 -8.34 -5.00 30.42
N THR A 420 -9.47 -4.31 30.58
CA THR A 420 -9.51 -2.91 31.04
C THR A 420 -9.02 -2.79 32.48
N CYS A 421 -9.43 -3.70 33.36
CA CYS A 421 -8.96 -3.75 34.74
C CYS A 421 -7.46 -4.03 34.81
N ALA A 422 -6.98 -5.06 34.10
CA ALA A 422 -5.54 -5.38 33.99
C ALA A 422 -4.72 -4.18 33.50
N GLN A 423 -5.22 -3.44 32.51
CA GLN A 423 -4.58 -2.22 32.02
C GLN A 423 -4.46 -1.15 33.12
N LYS A 424 -5.50 -0.93 33.93
CA LYS A 424 -5.46 0.04 35.04
C LYS A 424 -4.45 -0.35 36.12
N HIS A 425 -4.26 -1.65 36.34
CA HIS A 425 -3.30 -2.20 37.31
C HIS A 425 -1.90 -2.42 36.71
N GLY A 426 -1.63 -1.99 35.47
CA GLY A 426 -0.31 -2.09 34.84
C GLY A 426 0.10 -3.52 34.41
N LEU A 427 -0.86 -4.45 34.33
CA LEU A 427 -0.63 -5.85 33.98
C LEU A 427 -0.74 -6.05 32.47
N ALA A 428 0.34 -5.72 31.75
CA ALA A 428 0.36 -5.72 30.28
C ALA A 428 0.09 -7.10 29.66
N ASP A 429 0.71 -8.16 30.18
CA ASP A 429 0.57 -9.52 29.63
C ASP A 429 -0.87 -10.03 29.76
N GLN A 430 -1.53 -9.76 30.89
CA GLN A 430 -2.94 -10.15 31.08
C GLN A 430 -3.89 -9.36 30.18
N LYS A 431 -3.64 -8.06 30.01
CA LYS A 431 -4.39 -7.25 29.06
C LYS A 431 -4.28 -7.87 27.66
N GLU A 432 -3.08 -8.24 27.23
CA GLU A 432 -2.87 -8.86 25.92
C GLU A 432 -3.60 -10.20 25.81
N THR A 433 -3.52 -11.06 26.81
CA THR A 433 -4.24 -12.35 26.84
C THR A 433 -5.75 -12.18 26.74
N TYR A 434 -6.37 -11.33 27.57
CA TYR A 434 -7.81 -11.10 27.51
C TYR A 434 -8.25 -10.43 26.19
N SER A 435 -7.39 -9.58 25.61
CA SER A 435 -7.64 -8.98 24.30
C SER A 435 -7.63 -10.05 23.20
N LYS A 436 -6.64 -10.95 23.20
CA LYS A 436 -6.55 -12.09 22.27
C LYS A 436 -7.73 -13.04 22.42
N ASN A 437 -8.13 -13.37 23.65
CA ASN A 437 -9.31 -14.21 23.90
C ASN A 437 -10.60 -13.59 23.34
N SER A 438 -10.72 -12.26 23.39
CA SER A 438 -11.85 -11.54 22.79
C SER A 438 -11.82 -11.62 21.26
N GLU A 439 -10.64 -11.45 20.64
CA GLU A 439 -10.44 -11.57 19.19
C GLU A 439 -10.71 -13.00 18.69
N GLU A 440 -10.24 -14.01 19.41
CA GLU A 440 -10.47 -15.42 19.10
C GLU A 440 -11.96 -15.78 19.18
N MET A 441 -12.68 -15.23 20.17
CA MET A 441 -14.12 -15.47 20.28
C MET A 441 -14.88 -14.89 19.08
N ILE A 442 -14.48 -13.73 18.56
CA ILE A 442 -15.05 -13.17 17.32
C ILE A 442 -14.68 -14.03 16.11
N SER A 443 -13.44 -14.52 16.04
CA SER A 443 -12.98 -15.45 14.99
C SER A 443 -13.82 -16.73 14.97
N ASN A 444 -14.13 -17.29 16.13
CA ASN A 444 -14.95 -18.49 16.28
C ASN A 444 -16.41 -18.21 15.84
N TRP A 445 -16.99 -17.10 16.29
CA TRP A 445 -18.34 -16.71 15.85
C TRP A 445 -18.39 -16.47 14.33
N MET A 446 -17.40 -15.80 13.74
CA MET A 446 -17.31 -15.65 12.29
C MET A 446 -17.18 -16.99 11.55
N SER A 447 -16.51 -17.97 12.14
CA SER A 447 -16.44 -19.33 11.59
C SER A 447 -17.82 -20.02 11.58
N GLU A 448 -18.62 -19.82 12.63
CA GLU A 448 -20.02 -20.26 12.68
C GLU A 448 -20.91 -19.51 11.68
N ILE A 449 -20.70 -18.20 11.48
CA ILE A 449 -21.41 -17.43 10.44
C ILE A 449 -21.06 -17.98 9.05
N ARG A 450 -19.80 -18.39 8.83
CA ARG A 450 -19.36 -18.94 7.56
C ARG A 450 -20.03 -20.28 7.23
N SER A 451 -20.19 -21.15 8.23
CA SER A 451 -20.87 -22.44 8.07
C SER A 451 -22.39 -22.29 8.08
N GLY A 452 -22.91 -21.26 8.75
CA GLY A 452 -24.33 -20.94 8.85
C GLY A 452 -24.94 -20.32 7.59
N SER A 453 -26.22 -19.96 7.73
CA SER A 453 -27.07 -19.37 6.69
C SER A 453 -27.08 -17.85 6.77
N ILE A 454 -27.19 -17.23 5.60
CA ILE A 454 -27.37 -15.80 5.40
C ILE A 454 -28.51 -15.62 4.41
N THR A 455 -29.52 -14.85 4.81
CA THR A 455 -30.58 -14.41 3.91
C THR A 455 -30.17 -13.08 3.29
N TRP A 456 -30.08 -13.02 1.96
CA TRP A 456 -29.78 -11.80 1.23
C TRP A 456 -31.03 -11.18 0.61
N TYR A 457 -31.04 -9.86 0.51
CA TYR A 457 -32.10 -9.06 -0.13
C TYR A 457 -31.48 -8.05 -1.10
N LEU A 458 -32.11 -7.89 -2.26
CA LEU A 458 -31.76 -6.88 -3.27
C LEU A 458 -33.00 -6.58 -4.13
N HIS A 459 -33.46 -5.32 -4.16
CA HIS A 459 -34.74 -4.96 -4.78
C HIS A 459 -35.88 -5.87 -4.27
N SER A 460 -36.81 -6.32 -5.12
CA SER A 460 -37.86 -7.26 -4.69
C SER A 460 -37.42 -8.72 -4.57
N GLU A 461 -36.11 -9.00 -4.63
CA GLU A 461 -35.58 -10.36 -4.62
C GLU A 461 -34.85 -10.71 -3.33
N GLN A 462 -34.94 -11.98 -2.95
CA GLN A 462 -34.27 -12.54 -1.79
C GLN A 462 -33.80 -13.96 -2.05
N GLY A 463 -32.86 -14.43 -1.25
CA GLY A 463 -32.46 -15.83 -1.24
C GLY A 463 -31.64 -16.19 -0.01
N VAL A 464 -31.50 -17.49 0.24
CA VAL A 464 -30.72 -18.02 1.36
C VAL A 464 -29.45 -18.67 0.82
N ILE A 465 -28.31 -18.33 1.43
CA ILE A 465 -27.00 -18.87 1.06
C ILE A 465 -26.24 -19.29 2.33
N SER A 466 -25.31 -20.22 2.20
CA SER A 466 -24.30 -20.42 3.24
C SER A 466 -23.30 -19.25 3.21
N GLY A 467 -22.78 -18.83 4.37
CA GLY A 467 -21.73 -17.81 4.46
C GLY A 467 -20.49 -18.12 3.60
N SER A 468 -20.19 -19.40 3.38
CA SER A 468 -19.14 -19.85 2.46
C SER A 468 -19.36 -19.48 0.99
N LYS A 469 -20.60 -19.16 0.59
CA LYS A 469 -21.03 -18.86 -0.79
C LYS A 469 -21.23 -17.37 -1.08
N ILE A 470 -20.88 -16.47 -0.15
CA ILE A 470 -21.04 -15.01 -0.31
C ILE A 470 -20.49 -14.49 -1.65
N ALA A 471 -19.23 -14.80 -1.97
CA ALA A 471 -18.61 -14.34 -3.21
C ALA A 471 -19.35 -14.86 -4.46
N SER A 472 -19.81 -16.12 -4.45
CA SER A 472 -20.57 -16.68 -5.57
C SER A 472 -21.91 -15.97 -5.74
N ALA A 473 -22.65 -15.74 -4.65
CA ALA A 473 -23.93 -15.05 -4.69
C ALA A 473 -23.78 -13.60 -5.19
N LEU A 474 -22.70 -12.92 -4.77
CA LEU A 474 -22.35 -11.60 -5.28
C LEU A 474 -22.15 -11.60 -6.78
N ASN A 475 -21.40 -12.58 -7.29
CA ASN A 475 -21.04 -12.66 -8.71
C ASN A 475 -22.23 -13.01 -9.62
N THR A 476 -23.14 -13.90 -9.18
CA THR A 476 -24.20 -14.43 -10.05
C THR A 476 -25.53 -13.72 -9.86
N ASN A 477 -25.89 -13.36 -8.62
CA ASN A 477 -27.26 -12.93 -8.28
C ASN A 477 -27.36 -11.44 -7.97
N ILE A 478 -26.27 -10.81 -7.50
CA ILE A 478 -26.30 -9.45 -6.97
C ILE A 478 -25.68 -8.45 -7.94
N ALA A 479 -24.38 -8.59 -8.26
CA ALA A 479 -23.66 -7.63 -9.09
C ALA A 479 -24.30 -7.42 -10.48
N PRO A 480 -24.70 -8.47 -11.23
CA PRO A 480 -25.35 -8.29 -12.54
C PRO A 480 -26.67 -7.54 -12.50
N LYS A 481 -27.38 -7.54 -11.36
CA LYS A 481 -28.65 -6.83 -11.16
C LYS A 481 -28.47 -5.37 -10.77
N ILE A 482 -27.36 -5.06 -10.09
CA ILE A 482 -26.98 -3.67 -9.78
C ILE A 482 -26.40 -3.01 -11.03
N PHE A 483 -25.47 -3.70 -11.70
CA PHE A 483 -24.74 -3.18 -12.87
C PHE A 483 -25.22 -3.85 -14.15
N THR A 484 -26.48 -3.59 -14.53
CA THR A 484 -27.13 -4.17 -15.71
C THR A 484 -26.50 -3.75 -17.05
N ALA A 485 -25.56 -2.79 -17.05
CA ALA A 485 -24.75 -2.37 -18.19
C ALA A 485 -23.24 -2.56 -17.96
N GLY A 486 -22.84 -3.21 -16.85
CA GLY A 486 -21.47 -3.60 -16.57
C GLY A 486 -21.07 -4.88 -17.31
N LEU A 487 -19.80 -5.27 -17.28
CA LEU A 487 -19.34 -6.46 -18.00
C LEU A 487 -19.95 -7.76 -17.46
N GLU A 488 -20.30 -7.78 -16.17
CA GLU A 488 -20.92 -8.93 -15.53
C GLU A 488 -22.36 -9.17 -16.00
N SER A 489 -22.98 -8.22 -16.71
CA SER A 489 -24.30 -8.44 -17.32
C SER A 489 -24.24 -9.42 -18.49
N LEU A 490 -23.06 -9.63 -19.09
CA LEU A 490 -22.89 -10.50 -20.25
C LEU A 490 -22.74 -11.97 -19.83
N MET A 491 -23.65 -12.82 -20.29
CA MET A 491 -23.69 -14.26 -19.96
C MET A 491 -22.37 -14.99 -20.29
N LEU A 492 -21.73 -14.66 -21.41
CA LEU A 492 -20.43 -15.23 -21.79
C LEU A 492 -19.34 -14.96 -20.74
N ILE A 493 -19.32 -13.74 -20.18
CA ILE A 493 -18.37 -13.35 -19.13
C ILE A 493 -18.74 -14.03 -17.80
N GLN A 494 -20.02 -14.18 -17.48
CA GLN A 494 -20.45 -14.91 -16.28
C GLN A 494 -20.01 -16.38 -16.32
N MET A 495 -20.25 -17.07 -17.44
CA MET A 495 -19.93 -18.50 -17.61
C MET A 495 -18.43 -18.78 -17.64
N ARG A 496 -17.61 -17.81 -18.08
CA ARG A 496 -16.14 -17.94 -18.22
C ARG A 496 -15.40 -16.98 -17.29
N SER A 497 -16.02 -16.60 -16.17
CA SER A 497 -15.50 -15.56 -15.29
C SER A 497 -14.21 -15.99 -14.59
N SER A 498 -13.26 -15.07 -14.50
CA SER A 498 -12.04 -15.18 -13.69
C SER A 498 -11.89 -13.96 -12.81
N ASN A 499 -11.44 -14.14 -11.56
CA ASN A 499 -11.18 -13.03 -10.63
C ASN A 499 -10.15 -12.04 -11.20
N THR A 500 -9.24 -12.50 -12.06
CA THR A 500 -8.21 -11.66 -12.68
C THR A 500 -8.79 -10.59 -13.62
N TYR A 501 -9.99 -10.80 -14.17
CA TYR A 501 -10.65 -9.86 -15.09
C TYR A 501 -11.03 -8.54 -14.42
N TRP A 502 -11.22 -8.61 -13.11
CA TRP A 502 -11.71 -7.53 -12.26
C TRP A 502 -10.62 -6.93 -11.39
N LYS A 503 -9.39 -7.40 -11.58
CA LYS A 503 -8.23 -6.84 -10.93
C LYS A 503 -8.11 -5.37 -11.32
N LYS A 504 -8.05 -4.52 -10.29
CA LYS A 504 -7.78 -3.10 -10.44
C LYS A 504 -6.39 -2.90 -11.06
N ALA A 505 -6.34 -2.26 -12.22
CA ALA A 505 -5.10 -2.04 -12.95
C ALA A 505 -5.29 -0.94 -14.01
N SER A 506 -4.29 -0.05 -14.12
CA SER A 506 -4.16 0.86 -15.25
C SER A 506 -3.61 0.13 -16.47
N VAL A 507 -4.40 0.02 -17.53
CA VAL A 507 -4.14 -0.89 -18.67
C VAL A 507 -3.86 -0.14 -19.96
N LYS A 508 -2.83 0.73 -19.93
CA LYS A 508 -2.45 1.58 -21.09
C LYS A 508 -2.27 0.79 -22.39
N ALA A 509 -1.60 -0.36 -22.34
CA ALA A 509 -1.36 -1.21 -23.51
C ALA A 509 -2.64 -1.80 -24.11
N THR A 510 -3.62 -2.16 -23.28
CA THR A 510 -4.93 -2.65 -23.75
C THR A 510 -5.73 -1.52 -24.41
N VAL A 511 -5.72 -0.33 -23.81
CA VAL A 511 -6.38 0.87 -24.39
C VAL A 511 -5.75 1.23 -25.74
N ASP A 512 -4.42 1.25 -25.84
CA ASP A 512 -3.70 1.49 -27.08
C ASP A 512 -4.05 0.45 -28.16
N SER A 513 -4.05 -0.83 -27.79
CA SER A 513 -4.40 -1.89 -28.74
C SER A 513 -5.81 -1.70 -29.32
N VAL A 514 -6.79 -1.38 -28.46
CA VAL A 514 -8.18 -1.17 -28.90
C VAL A 514 -8.33 0.09 -29.77
N LEU A 515 -7.56 1.16 -29.50
CA LEU A 515 -7.65 2.41 -30.26
C LEU A 515 -6.88 2.36 -31.59
N SER A 516 -5.73 1.69 -31.62
CA SER A 516 -4.74 1.78 -32.71
C SER A 516 -4.91 0.71 -33.79
N TYR A 517 -5.46 -0.46 -33.48
CA TYR A 517 -5.68 -1.54 -34.45
C TYR A 517 -7.08 -1.51 -35.08
N ASN A 518 -7.21 -2.16 -36.24
CA ASN A 518 -8.45 -2.13 -37.03
C ASN A 518 -9.18 -3.46 -37.09
N THR A 519 -8.52 -4.57 -36.74
CA THR A 519 -9.14 -5.90 -36.73
C THR A 519 -9.19 -6.51 -35.33
N LYS A 520 -10.18 -7.39 -35.08
CA LYS A 520 -10.26 -8.12 -33.79
C LYS A 520 -9.00 -8.94 -33.51
N GLN A 521 -8.48 -9.63 -34.51
CA GLN A 521 -7.33 -10.52 -34.34
C GLN A 521 -6.08 -9.75 -33.90
N GLU A 522 -5.80 -8.60 -34.51
CA GLU A 522 -4.67 -7.74 -34.11
C GLU A 522 -4.82 -7.24 -32.67
N VAL A 523 -6.04 -6.90 -32.24
CA VAL A 523 -6.28 -6.53 -30.85
C VAL A 523 -6.00 -7.73 -29.94
N TYR A 524 -6.53 -8.91 -30.27
CA TYR A 524 -6.42 -10.12 -29.45
C TYR A 524 -4.97 -10.56 -29.28
N ASP A 525 -4.16 -10.50 -30.33
CA ASP A 525 -2.73 -10.86 -30.30
C ASP A 525 -1.90 -9.96 -29.36
N LYS A 526 -2.42 -8.79 -28.99
CA LYS A 526 -1.78 -7.83 -28.07
C LYS A 526 -2.37 -7.85 -26.66
N LEU A 527 -3.45 -8.58 -26.43
CA LEU A 527 -4.05 -8.69 -25.11
C LEU A 527 -3.23 -9.63 -24.21
N VAL A 528 -3.04 -9.21 -22.97
CA VAL A 528 -2.48 -10.07 -21.93
C VAL A 528 -3.53 -11.09 -21.44
N PRO A 529 -3.15 -12.25 -20.88
CA PRO A 529 -4.10 -13.27 -20.42
C PRO A 529 -5.18 -12.75 -19.46
N GLN A 530 -4.86 -11.74 -18.64
CA GLN A 530 -5.79 -11.11 -17.70
C GLN A 530 -6.87 -10.24 -18.37
N ALA A 531 -6.71 -9.92 -19.66
CA ALA A 531 -7.63 -9.11 -20.47
C ALA A 531 -8.55 -9.96 -21.35
N LYS A 532 -8.58 -11.30 -21.18
CA LYS A 532 -9.30 -12.23 -22.06
C LYS A 532 -10.80 -11.94 -22.18
N HIS A 533 -11.42 -11.37 -21.15
CA HIS A 533 -12.83 -10.93 -21.18
C HIS A 533 -13.12 -9.82 -22.19
N VAL A 534 -12.11 -9.04 -22.59
CA VAL A 534 -12.25 -8.06 -23.69
C VAL A 534 -12.51 -8.80 -25.02
N GLU A 535 -11.90 -9.97 -25.22
CA GLU A 535 -12.19 -10.80 -26.40
C GLU A 535 -13.63 -11.30 -26.38
N TYR A 536 -14.14 -11.75 -25.23
CA TYR A 536 -15.53 -12.21 -25.12
C TYR A 536 -16.51 -11.07 -25.39
N LEU A 537 -16.19 -9.87 -24.91
CA LEU A 537 -16.99 -8.68 -25.15
C LEU A 537 -17.05 -8.34 -26.65
N PHE A 538 -15.92 -8.39 -27.35
CA PHE A 538 -15.83 -8.06 -28.78
C PHE A 538 -16.37 -9.19 -29.66
N GLN A 539 -16.15 -10.45 -29.28
CA GLN A 539 -16.66 -11.61 -29.97
C GLN A 539 -18.18 -11.59 -30.05
N ASP A 540 -18.86 -11.18 -28.98
CA ASP A 540 -20.33 -11.13 -28.95
C ASP A 540 -20.85 -9.95 -29.81
N SER A 541 -20.18 -8.80 -29.78
CA SER A 541 -20.74 -7.54 -30.30
C SER A 541 -20.15 -7.00 -31.61
N LEU A 542 -18.97 -7.45 -32.05
CA LEU A 542 -18.26 -6.85 -33.18
C LEU A 542 -17.88 -7.87 -34.26
N ASP A 543 -17.87 -7.44 -35.52
CA ASP A 543 -17.31 -8.20 -36.64
C ASP A 543 -15.77 -8.14 -36.67
N ASP A 544 -15.14 -8.75 -37.66
CA ASP A 544 -13.67 -8.84 -37.78
C ASP A 544 -12.98 -7.49 -38.02
N ASN A 545 -13.71 -6.49 -38.50
CA ASN A 545 -13.24 -5.12 -38.75
C ASN A 545 -13.58 -4.16 -37.60
N LEU A 546 -13.96 -4.69 -36.44
CA LEU A 546 -14.37 -3.92 -35.26
C LEU A 546 -15.60 -3.02 -35.54
N GLU A 547 -16.46 -3.43 -36.45
CA GLU A 547 -17.76 -2.81 -36.71
C GLU A 547 -18.86 -3.55 -35.93
N TRP A 548 -19.98 -2.85 -35.64
CA TRP A 548 -21.11 -3.47 -34.95
C TRP A 548 -21.75 -4.54 -35.82
N LYS A 549 -21.97 -5.74 -35.28
CA LYS A 549 -22.81 -6.73 -35.95
C LYS A 549 -24.27 -6.27 -36.01
N GLN A 550 -25.04 -6.85 -36.93
CA GLN A 550 -26.46 -6.49 -37.12
C GLN A 550 -27.37 -7.03 -36.01
N ASP A 551 -26.95 -8.09 -35.32
CA ASP A 551 -27.72 -8.84 -34.32
C ASP A 551 -27.43 -8.43 -32.86
N VAL A 552 -26.61 -7.39 -32.64
CA VAL A 552 -26.27 -6.92 -31.29
C VAL A 552 -27.49 -6.28 -30.63
N GLY A 553 -27.93 -6.84 -29.50
CA GLY A 553 -29.01 -6.26 -28.70
C GLY A 553 -28.65 -4.90 -28.10
N GLU A 554 -29.62 -3.99 -28.00
CA GLU A 554 -29.45 -2.67 -27.36
C GLU A 554 -29.04 -2.76 -25.88
N GLU A 555 -29.37 -3.88 -25.22
CA GLU A 555 -29.02 -4.13 -23.83
C GLU A 555 -27.56 -4.57 -23.62
N HIS A 556 -26.81 -4.85 -24.70
CA HIS A 556 -25.42 -5.29 -24.61
C HIS A 556 -24.53 -4.22 -23.93
N PRO A 557 -23.68 -4.58 -22.94
CA PRO A 557 -22.97 -3.60 -22.12
C PRO A 557 -22.05 -2.68 -22.92
N LEU A 558 -21.32 -3.21 -23.91
CA LEU A 558 -20.47 -2.38 -24.79
C LEU A 558 -21.32 -1.35 -25.58
N LYS A 559 -22.52 -1.73 -26.01
CA LYS A 559 -23.43 -0.88 -26.77
C LYS A 559 -24.00 0.23 -25.89
N LYS A 560 -24.46 -0.10 -24.68
CA LYS A 560 -24.94 0.87 -23.70
C LYS A 560 -23.89 1.91 -23.31
N VAL A 561 -22.64 1.50 -23.07
CA VAL A 561 -21.54 2.44 -22.77
C VAL A 561 -21.24 3.32 -23.98
N SER A 562 -21.18 2.75 -25.18
CA SER A 562 -20.95 3.52 -26.42
C SER A 562 -22.06 4.54 -26.68
N ASN A 563 -23.31 4.12 -26.55
CA ASN A 563 -24.49 4.99 -26.72
C ASN A 563 -24.52 6.11 -25.67
N TYR A 564 -24.12 5.82 -24.42
CA TYR A 564 -24.01 6.83 -23.37
C TYR A 564 -22.97 7.89 -23.72
N ILE A 565 -21.74 7.47 -24.02
CA ILE A 565 -20.64 8.37 -24.41
C ILE A 565 -21.07 9.23 -25.61
N ASP A 566 -21.78 8.64 -26.57
CA ASP A 566 -22.31 9.36 -27.72
C ASP A 566 -23.35 10.41 -27.38
N SER A 567 -24.29 10.05 -26.52
CA SER A 567 -25.34 10.97 -26.10
C SER A 567 -24.74 12.18 -25.38
N VAL A 568 -23.67 11.98 -24.60
CA VAL A 568 -22.96 13.04 -23.89
C VAL A 568 -22.17 13.90 -24.88
N LEU A 569 -21.32 13.28 -25.70
CA LEU A 569 -20.42 14.01 -26.60
C LEU A 569 -21.13 14.74 -27.75
N LYS A 570 -22.24 14.20 -28.28
CA LYS A 570 -23.06 14.88 -29.30
C LYS A 570 -23.62 16.24 -28.82
N ARG A 571 -23.92 16.38 -27.53
CA ARG A 571 -24.41 17.65 -26.96
C ARG A 571 -23.36 18.75 -27.05
N TYR A 572 -22.10 18.41 -26.80
CA TYR A 572 -20.98 19.38 -26.84
C TYR A 572 -20.50 19.68 -28.26
N ARG A 573 -20.68 18.74 -29.19
CA ARG A 573 -20.38 18.95 -30.61
C ARG A 573 -21.17 20.11 -31.24
N THR A 574 -22.38 20.37 -30.76
CA THR A 574 -23.27 21.39 -31.34
C THR A 574 -22.94 22.81 -30.85
N ASN A 575 -22.39 22.94 -29.64
CA ASN A 575 -22.20 24.24 -28.97
C ASN A 575 -20.73 24.72 -28.96
N ASN A 576 -19.80 23.93 -29.48
CA ASN A 576 -18.35 24.23 -29.51
C ASN A 576 -17.76 24.63 -28.14
N GLN A 577 -18.37 24.15 -27.05
CA GLN A 577 -17.98 24.47 -25.68
C GLN A 577 -16.85 23.57 -25.21
N VAL A 578 -15.96 24.13 -24.38
CA VAL A 578 -14.97 23.35 -23.64
C VAL A 578 -15.70 22.49 -22.61
N PHE A 579 -15.35 21.20 -22.53
CA PHE A 579 -15.89 20.28 -21.56
C PHE A 579 -14.77 19.43 -20.94
N ASN A 580 -14.92 19.06 -19.67
CA ASN A 580 -14.02 18.13 -19.01
C ASN A 580 -14.49 16.67 -19.21
N LEU A 581 -13.73 15.87 -19.95
CA LEU A 581 -14.13 14.49 -20.29
C LEU A 581 -14.38 13.63 -19.03
N GLY A 582 -13.51 13.74 -18.03
CA GLY A 582 -13.62 12.95 -16.79
C GLY A 582 -14.87 13.29 -15.99
N GLU A 583 -15.22 14.57 -15.87
CA GLU A 583 -16.45 14.98 -15.20
C GLU A 583 -17.71 14.57 -15.96
N LYS A 584 -17.72 14.76 -17.30
CA LYS A 584 -18.92 14.49 -18.10
C LYS A 584 -19.24 13.02 -18.26
N LEU A 585 -18.24 12.16 -18.14
CA LEU A 585 -18.40 10.71 -18.19
C LEU A 585 -18.43 10.05 -16.80
N LEU A 586 -18.37 10.83 -15.71
CA LEU A 586 -18.32 10.32 -14.34
C LEU A 586 -19.50 9.40 -13.99
N ASP A 587 -20.69 9.63 -14.54
CA ASP A 587 -21.84 8.77 -14.26
C ASP A 587 -21.67 7.33 -14.78
N LEU A 588 -20.69 7.06 -15.67
CA LEU A 588 -20.32 5.69 -16.03
C LEU A 588 -19.73 4.91 -14.85
N THR A 589 -19.27 5.57 -13.78
CA THR A 589 -18.82 4.87 -12.56
C THR A 589 -19.98 4.40 -11.69
N LYS A 590 -21.22 4.87 -11.94
CA LYS A 590 -22.42 4.53 -11.16
C LYS A 590 -23.23 3.42 -11.85
N PRO A 591 -24.11 2.71 -11.12
CA PRO A 591 -25.13 1.86 -11.72
C PRO A 591 -25.96 2.64 -12.76
N PRO A 592 -26.26 2.06 -13.93
CA PRO A 592 -26.14 0.63 -14.27
C PRO A 592 -24.77 0.17 -14.79
N TYR A 593 -23.79 1.07 -14.95
CA TYR A 593 -22.51 0.74 -15.61
C TYR A 593 -21.44 0.25 -14.62
N GLY A 594 -21.11 1.07 -13.62
CA GLY A 594 -20.11 0.75 -12.62
C GLY A 594 -18.68 0.61 -13.17
N LEU A 595 -18.27 1.42 -14.13
CA LEU A 595 -16.93 1.36 -14.71
C LEU A 595 -15.86 1.83 -13.69
N PHE A 596 -14.74 1.12 -13.63
CA PHE A 596 -13.57 1.44 -12.80
C PHE A 596 -12.27 1.01 -13.49
N GLN A 597 -11.10 1.37 -12.96
CA GLN A 597 -9.83 1.14 -13.66
C GLN A 597 -9.46 -0.36 -13.70
N SER A 598 -9.87 -1.02 -14.78
CA SER A 598 -9.53 -2.41 -15.12
C SER A 598 -9.65 -2.64 -16.63
N TYR A 599 -9.20 -3.81 -17.10
CA TYR A 599 -9.10 -4.14 -18.53
C TYR A 599 -10.41 -3.93 -19.31
N GLY A 600 -11.52 -4.51 -18.83
CA GLY A 600 -12.81 -4.46 -19.50
C GLY A 600 -13.41 -3.05 -19.62
N PRO A 601 -13.63 -2.34 -18.50
CA PRO A 601 -14.17 -0.98 -18.51
C PRO A 601 -13.34 0.00 -19.34
N MET A 602 -12.01 -0.07 -19.25
CA MET A 602 -11.12 0.79 -20.04
C MET A 602 -11.20 0.45 -21.53
N ALA A 603 -11.31 -0.83 -21.90
CA ALA A 603 -11.52 -1.25 -23.29
C ALA A 603 -12.89 -0.80 -23.84
N MET A 604 -13.95 -0.82 -23.02
CA MET A 604 -15.27 -0.33 -23.43
C MET A 604 -15.24 1.16 -23.79
N VAL A 605 -14.61 1.97 -22.94
CA VAL A 605 -14.43 3.41 -23.21
C VAL A 605 -13.52 3.62 -24.40
N ALA A 606 -12.40 2.90 -24.50
CA ALA A 606 -11.46 2.98 -25.62
C ALA A 606 -12.18 2.73 -26.96
N PHE A 607 -12.96 1.66 -27.04
CA PHE A 607 -13.74 1.33 -28.22
C PHE A 607 -14.74 2.44 -28.58
N ALA A 608 -15.52 2.92 -27.59
CA ALA A 608 -16.48 4.00 -27.79
C ALA A 608 -15.82 5.31 -28.26
N MET A 609 -14.60 5.58 -27.79
CA MET A 609 -13.83 6.78 -28.13
C MET A 609 -13.17 6.71 -29.52
N ARG A 610 -13.03 5.53 -30.15
CA ARG A 610 -12.38 5.36 -31.48
C ARG A 610 -12.91 6.33 -32.51
N LYS A 611 -14.23 6.52 -32.58
CA LYS A 611 -14.83 7.40 -33.59
C LYS A 611 -14.62 8.90 -33.36
N TYR A 612 -14.08 9.28 -32.20
CA TYR A 612 -13.73 10.65 -31.84
C TYR A 612 -12.24 10.94 -32.00
N VAL A 613 -11.42 9.95 -32.39
CA VAL A 613 -10.03 10.14 -32.81
C VAL A 613 -9.97 11.22 -33.90
N GLY A 614 -9.14 12.23 -33.69
CA GLY A 614 -8.96 13.37 -34.59
C GLY A 614 -10.14 14.36 -34.64
N LYS A 615 -11.22 14.14 -33.87
CA LYS A 615 -12.42 15.00 -33.87
C LYS A 615 -12.57 15.84 -32.60
N ILE A 616 -11.82 15.51 -31.56
CA ILE A 616 -11.73 16.30 -30.33
C ILE A 616 -10.35 16.95 -30.23
N PHE A 617 -10.32 18.15 -29.70
CA PHE A 617 -9.14 19.02 -29.63
C PHE A 617 -8.93 19.45 -28.20
N ASP A 618 -7.67 19.68 -27.83
CA ASP A 618 -7.36 20.30 -26.54
C ASP A 618 -7.61 21.80 -26.53
N THR A 619 -7.45 22.42 -25.36
CA THR A 619 -7.58 23.87 -25.19
C THR A 619 -6.56 24.67 -26.00
N ASN A 620 -5.50 24.03 -26.51
CA ASN A 620 -4.49 24.64 -27.36
C ASN A 620 -4.78 24.41 -28.86
N GLY A 621 -5.91 23.79 -29.20
CA GLY A 621 -6.32 23.53 -30.58
C GLY A 621 -5.58 22.38 -31.26
N LYS A 622 -4.92 21.48 -30.50
CA LYS A 622 -4.29 20.28 -31.07
C LYS A 622 -5.27 19.10 -31.11
N PRO A 623 -5.40 18.40 -32.25
CA PRO A 623 -6.27 17.23 -32.35
C PRO A 623 -5.77 16.09 -31.46
N ARG A 624 -6.69 15.38 -30.82
CA ARG A 624 -6.39 14.16 -30.07
C ARG A 624 -6.33 12.97 -31.02
N THR A 625 -5.10 12.57 -31.35
CA THR A 625 -4.80 11.33 -32.08
C THR A 625 -5.10 10.12 -31.20
N ALA A 626 -5.07 8.90 -31.76
CA ALA A 626 -5.25 7.67 -31.00
C ALA A 626 -4.28 7.59 -29.80
N LYS A 627 -3.00 7.93 -30.01
CA LYS A 627 -1.98 7.94 -28.95
C LYS A 627 -2.28 8.94 -27.84
N HIS A 628 -2.77 10.14 -28.18
CA HIS A 628 -3.17 11.12 -27.17
C HIS A 628 -4.38 10.61 -26.35
N LEU A 629 -5.37 10.05 -27.04
CA LEU A 629 -6.58 9.49 -26.40
C LEU A 629 -6.28 8.34 -25.44
N VAL A 630 -5.24 7.54 -25.69
CA VAL A 630 -4.79 6.50 -24.75
C VAL A 630 -4.45 7.12 -23.39
N ASP A 631 -3.64 8.18 -23.38
CA ASP A 631 -3.25 8.87 -22.15
C ASP A 631 -4.42 9.61 -21.51
N ASP A 632 -5.29 10.20 -22.32
CA ASP A 632 -6.50 10.88 -21.85
C ASP A 632 -7.46 9.91 -21.13
N ILE A 633 -7.67 8.70 -21.67
CA ILE A 633 -8.52 7.67 -21.04
C ILE A 633 -7.87 7.15 -19.75
N VAL A 634 -6.55 6.90 -19.75
CA VAL A 634 -5.84 6.45 -18.54
C VAL A 634 -5.95 7.49 -17.42
N GLU A 635 -5.73 8.77 -17.74
CA GLU A 635 -5.89 9.87 -16.79
C GLU A 635 -7.35 10.03 -16.33
N MET A 636 -8.32 9.82 -17.21
CA MET A 636 -9.75 9.85 -16.87
C MET A 636 -10.12 8.83 -15.79
N PHE A 637 -9.72 7.57 -15.95
CA PHE A 637 -9.98 6.55 -14.94
C PHE A 637 -9.23 6.82 -13.63
N LYS A 638 -8.01 7.36 -13.70
CA LYS A 638 -7.25 7.78 -12.51
C LYS A 638 -7.96 8.92 -11.75
N VAL A 639 -8.55 9.88 -12.47
CA VAL A 639 -9.38 10.96 -11.92
C VAL A 639 -10.61 10.39 -11.21
N TRP A 640 -11.32 9.45 -11.84
CA TRP A 640 -12.49 8.80 -11.23
C TRP A 640 -12.17 8.10 -9.91
N GLU A 641 -11.00 7.49 -9.80
CA GLU A 641 -10.59 6.80 -8.58
C GLU A 641 -10.08 7.72 -7.48
N SER A 642 -9.42 8.81 -7.86
CA SER A 642 -8.88 9.78 -6.89
C SER A 642 -9.92 10.80 -6.43
N GLY A 643 -11.04 10.94 -7.15
CA GLY A 643 -12.05 11.97 -6.89
C GLY A 643 -11.57 13.40 -7.20
N LYS A 644 -10.43 13.56 -7.89
CA LYS A 644 -9.83 14.87 -8.20
C LYS A 644 -10.09 15.26 -9.65
N THR A 645 -10.37 16.54 -9.91
CA THR A 645 -10.52 17.08 -11.27
C THR A 645 -9.16 17.26 -11.95
N SER A 646 -9.05 16.99 -13.25
CA SER A 646 -7.83 17.19 -14.04
C SER A 646 -8.11 18.11 -15.23
N THR A 647 -7.41 19.24 -15.31
CA THR A 647 -7.54 20.21 -16.42
C THR A 647 -7.00 19.67 -17.75
N LYS A 648 -6.20 18.60 -17.73
CA LYS A 648 -5.70 17.90 -18.92
C LYS A 648 -6.81 17.28 -19.77
N LEU A 649 -7.96 17.00 -19.15
CA LEU A 649 -9.13 16.40 -19.77
C LEU A 649 -10.11 17.45 -20.33
N ASN A 650 -9.71 18.71 -20.42
CA ASN A 650 -10.51 19.77 -21.04
C ASN A 650 -10.36 19.71 -22.56
N PHE A 651 -11.45 19.36 -23.25
CA PHE A 651 -11.51 19.24 -24.70
C PHE A 651 -12.61 20.09 -25.31
N MET A 652 -12.52 20.31 -26.62
CA MET A 652 -13.56 20.91 -27.44
C MET A 652 -13.65 20.19 -28.78
N PHE A 653 -14.78 20.34 -29.46
CA PHE A 653 -14.94 19.84 -30.83
C PHE A 653 -14.40 20.86 -31.84
N GLU A 654 -14.09 20.42 -33.06
CA GLU A 654 -13.84 21.35 -34.17
C GLU A 654 -15.15 22.05 -34.56
N SER A 655 -15.08 23.37 -34.77
CA SER A 655 -16.20 24.12 -35.37
C SER A 655 -16.37 23.72 -36.84
N LYS A 656 -17.61 23.79 -37.35
CA LYS A 656 -17.89 23.47 -38.77
C LYS A 656 -17.10 24.40 -39.71
N GLU A 657 -16.95 25.66 -39.30
CA GLU A 657 -16.27 26.72 -40.01
C GLU A 657 -14.77 26.45 -40.05
N ALA A 658 -14.14 26.09 -38.92
CA ALA A 658 -12.71 25.75 -38.87
C ALA A 658 -12.39 24.54 -39.77
N GLY A 659 -13.18 23.46 -39.69
CA GLY A 659 -12.98 22.29 -40.56
C GLY A 659 -13.16 22.59 -42.04
N SER A 660 -14.14 23.45 -42.39
CA SER A 660 -14.35 23.91 -43.77
C SER A 660 -13.18 24.75 -44.29
N ILE A 661 -12.66 25.68 -43.48
CA ILE A 661 -11.49 26.49 -43.82
C ILE A 661 -10.28 25.60 -44.05
N THR A 662 -9.95 24.71 -43.10
CA THR A 662 -8.81 23.79 -43.20
C THR A 662 -8.84 23.00 -44.50
N LYS A 663 -9.98 22.35 -44.81
CA LYS A 663 -10.14 21.56 -46.03
C LYS A 663 -9.97 22.38 -47.31
N ASN A 664 -10.52 23.60 -47.34
CA ASN A 664 -10.41 24.45 -48.52
C ASN A 664 -9.00 25.06 -48.65
N LEU A 665 -8.32 25.40 -47.55
CA LEU A 665 -6.93 25.86 -47.57
C LEU A 665 -6.01 24.77 -48.14
N ILE A 666 -6.10 23.53 -47.63
CA ILE A 666 -5.32 22.40 -48.15
C ILE A 666 -5.56 22.24 -49.66
N LYS A 667 -6.83 22.24 -50.09
CA LYS A 667 -7.20 22.04 -51.49
C LYS A 667 -6.72 23.17 -52.41
N ARG A 668 -6.87 24.44 -52.01
CA ARG A 668 -6.59 25.61 -52.85
C ARG A 668 -5.10 25.91 -52.94
N PHE A 669 -4.38 25.79 -51.82
CA PHE A 669 -2.95 26.08 -51.73
C PHE A 669 -2.08 24.82 -51.89
N LYS A 670 -2.68 23.64 -52.08
CA LYS A 670 -2.00 22.34 -52.26
C LYS A 670 -1.03 22.04 -51.12
N LEU A 671 -1.45 22.31 -49.88
CA LEU A 671 -0.60 22.20 -48.69
C LEU A 671 -0.14 20.76 -48.42
N ASP A 672 -0.88 19.77 -48.92
CA ASP A 672 -0.56 18.34 -48.87
C ASP A 672 0.65 17.94 -49.73
N ARG A 673 1.12 18.83 -50.62
CA ARG A 673 2.21 18.58 -51.57
C ARG A 673 3.47 19.37 -51.28
N LEU A 674 3.53 20.09 -50.15
CA LEU A 674 4.68 20.90 -49.80
C LEU A 674 5.89 20.03 -49.43
N PRO A 675 7.11 20.37 -49.91
CA PRO A 675 8.31 19.64 -49.57
C PRO A 675 8.71 19.92 -48.11
N GLY A 676 8.61 18.93 -47.23
CA GLY A 676 9.01 19.03 -45.82
C GLY A 676 7.86 19.00 -44.81
N TYR A 677 6.63 19.30 -45.23
CA TYR A 677 5.44 19.29 -44.36
C TYR A 677 4.16 18.96 -45.15
N SER A 678 3.74 17.69 -45.15
CA SER A 678 2.62 17.19 -45.96
C SER A 678 1.44 16.64 -45.15
N ASP A 679 1.57 16.47 -43.84
CA ASP A 679 0.51 15.93 -42.96
C ASP A 679 -0.35 17.06 -42.33
N VAL A 680 -0.92 17.90 -43.21
CA VAL A 680 -1.77 19.03 -42.78
C VAL A 680 -3.19 18.54 -42.52
N SER A 681 -3.58 18.43 -41.25
CA SER A 681 -4.86 17.83 -40.86
C SER A 681 -5.76 18.73 -40.00
N SER A 682 -5.21 19.80 -39.42
CA SER A 682 -5.94 20.76 -38.58
C SER A 682 -5.78 22.21 -39.05
N LEU A 683 -6.64 23.10 -38.55
CA LEU A 683 -6.50 24.53 -38.82
C LEU A 683 -5.12 25.03 -38.37
N THR A 684 -4.66 24.61 -37.19
CA THR A 684 -3.34 24.98 -36.65
C THR A 684 -2.19 24.55 -37.57
N ASP A 685 -2.24 23.32 -38.09
CA ASP A 685 -1.24 22.83 -39.05
C ASP A 685 -1.32 23.61 -40.36
N ALA A 686 -2.53 23.92 -40.83
CA ALA A 686 -2.73 24.73 -42.03
C ALA A 686 -2.20 26.16 -41.84
N ARG A 687 -2.33 26.76 -40.66
CA ARG A 687 -1.73 28.07 -40.34
C ARG A 687 -0.22 28.01 -40.47
N TRP A 688 0.39 26.98 -39.87
CA TRP A 688 1.84 26.81 -39.88
C TRP A 688 2.36 26.56 -41.30
N ALA A 689 1.75 25.62 -42.03
CA ALA A 689 2.08 25.32 -43.42
C ALA A 689 1.97 26.56 -44.32
N MET A 690 0.92 27.36 -44.15
CA MET A 690 0.74 28.60 -44.91
C MET A 690 1.83 29.64 -44.61
N THR A 691 2.14 29.86 -43.34
CA THR A 691 3.04 30.95 -42.90
C THR A 691 4.53 30.62 -43.01
N HIS A 692 4.91 29.35 -42.87
CA HIS A 692 6.32 28.93 -42.80
C HIS A 692 6.79 28.23 -44.08
N GLU A 693 5.98 27.36 -44.67
CA GLU A 693 6.41 26.53 -45.82
C GLU A 693 5.90 27.08 -47.15
N TYR A 694 4.60 27.35 -47.27
CA TYR A 694 3.99 27.82 -48.51
C TYR A 694 4.51 29.21 -48.92
N SER A 695 4.52 30.18 -48.00
CA SER A 695 5.07 31.51 -48.32
C SER A 695 6.58 31.50 -48.57
N ALA A 696 7.32 30.56 -47.97
CA ALA A 696 8.75 30.41 -48.23
C ALA A 696 9.01 29.80 -49.62
N SER A 697 8.20 28.82 -50.05
CA SER A 697 8.33 28.21 -51.38
C SER A 697 7.96 29.17 -52.52
N VAL A 698 6.97 30.04 -52.29
CA VAL A 698 6.57 31.10 -53.24
C VAL A 698 7.51 32.31 -53.18
N GLY A 699 8.18 32.55 -52.05
CA GLY A 699 9.15 33.64 -51.87
C GLY A 699 8.53 35.02 -51.63
N TYR A 700 7.21 35.11 -51.41
CA TYR A 700 6.48 36.36 -51.15
C TYR A 700 5.32 36.14 -50.17
N PRO A 701 4.93 37.16 -49.38
CA PRO A 701 3.81 37.07 -48.45
C PRO A 701 2.46 37.02 -49.16
N LEU A 702 1.45 36.41 -48.53
CA LEU A 702 0.12 36.22 -49.13
C LEU A 702 -0.59 37.53 -49.50
N TRP A 703 -0.36 38.61 -48.73
CA TRP A 703 -0.96 39.93 -49.01
C TRP A 703 -0.49 40.53 -50.33
N SER A 704 0.63 40.08 -50.91
CA SER A 704 1.14 40.59 -52.19
C SER A 704 0.11 40.50 -53.31
N LEU A 705 -0.73 39.46 -53.30
CA LEU A 705 -1.81 39.24 -54.26
C LEU A 705 -2.86 40.37 -54.28
N LYS A 706 -3.00 41.14 -53.20
CA LYS A 706 -3.95 42.28 -53.11
C LYS A 706 -3.64 43.39 -54.12
N TYR A 707 -2.37 43.52 -54.51
CA TYR A 707 -1.87 44.62 -55.32
C TYR A 707 -1.84 44.31 -56.83
N VAL A 708 -2.13 43.07 -57.22
CA VAL A 708 -2.26 42.66 -58.63
C VAL A 708 -3.44 43.41 -59.27
N PRO A 709 -3.30 43.97 -60.50
CA PRO A 709 -4.36 44.75 -61.15
C PRO A 709 -5.68 43.98 -61.31
N GLU A 710 -5.59 42.67 -61.52
CA GLU A 710 -6.70 41.76 -61.78
C GLU A 710 -7.38 41.25 -60.48
N CYS A 711 -6.91 41.67 -59.31
CA CYS A 711 -7.49 41.29 -58.03
C CYS A 711 -8.75 42.12 -57.74
N SER A 712 -9.91 41.46 -57.68
CA SER A 712 -11.20 42.09 -57.32
C SER A 712 -11.26 42.50 -55.85
N ASP A 713 -12.14 43.46 -55.51
CA ASP A 713 -12.32 43.91 -54.13
C ASP A 713 -12.78 42.77 -53.20
N GLU A 714 -13.64 41.87 -53.70
CA GLU A 714 -14.06 40.65 -52.98
C GLU A 714 -12.88 39.73 -52.65
N ASN A 715 -11.91 39.60 -53.57
CA ASN A 715 -10.69 38.82 -53.35
C ASN A 715 -9.75 39.51 -52.35
N ARG A 716 -9.66 40.85 -52.36
CA ARG A 716 -8.88 41.60 -51.37
C ARG A 716 -9.41 41.38 -49.95
N GLU A 717 -10.73 41.49 -49.76
CA GLU A 717 -11.36 41.23 -48.47
C GLU A 717 -11.19 39.77 -48.01
N LEU A 718 -11.30 38.82 -48.94
CA LEU A 718 -11.09 37.40 -48.64
C LEU A 718 -9.64 37.12 -48.24
N ILE A 719 -8.65 37.71 -48.93
CA ILE A 719 -7.23 37.56 -48.60
C ILE A 719 -6.95 38.15 -47.22
N ASP A 720 -7.47 39.33 -46.89
CA ASP A 720 -7.34 39.92 -45.54
C ASP A 720 -7.97 39.02 -44.47
N GLY A 721 -9.13 38.44 -44.77
CA GLY A 721 -9.78 37.44 -43.92
C GLY A 721 -8.92 36.18 -43.71
N ILE A 722 -8.34 35.63 -44.77
CA ILE A 722 -7.45 34.47 -44.70
C ILE A 722 -6.20 34.79 -43.89
N ILE A 723 -5.55 35.93 -44.15
CA ILE A 723 -4.36 36.38 -43.41
C ILE A 723 -4.68 36.45 -41.92
N LYS A 724 -5.77 37.13 -41.56
CA LYS A 724 -6.20 37.22 -40.17
C LYS A 724 -6.45 35.84 -39.56
N VAL A 725 -7.05 34.92 -40.30
CA VAL A 725 -7.27 33.55 -39.82
C VAL A 725 -5.97 32.77 -39.64
N ILE A 726 -4.95 32.99 -40.48
CA ILE A 726 -3.67 32.25 -40.40
C ILE A 726 -2.66 32.86 -39.42
N THR A 727 -2.68 34.18 -39.21
CA THR A 727 -1.72 34.87 -38.33
C THR A 727 -2.24 35.05 -36.90
N ASP A 728 -3.55 35.25 -36.71
CA ASP A 728 -4.16 35.45 -35.39
C ASP A 728 -4.80 34.14 -34.89
N SER A 729 -4.25 33.57 -33.83
CA SER A 729 -4.76 32.34 -33.23
C SER A 729 -6.16 32.53 -32.61
N GLU A 730 -6.50 33.75 -32.19
CA GLU A 730 -7.79 34.11 -31.59
C GLU A 730 -8.91 34.29 -32.62
N SER A 731 -8.59 34.33 -33.92
CA SER A 731 -9.58 34.46 -35.00
C SER A 731 -10.71 33.42 -34.95
N VAL A 732 -10.46 32.23 -34.38
CA VAL A 732 -11.47 31.18 -34.15
C VAL A 732 -12.60 31.63 -33.22
N LYS A 733 -12.34 32.61 -32.34
CA LYS A 733 -13.33 33.21 -31.43
C LYS A 733 -14.25 34.23 -32.13
N ASN A 734 -14.04 34.52 -33.41
CA ASN A 734 -14.88 35.43 -34.20
C ASN A 734 -15.71 34.64 -35.23
N PRO A 735 -16.96 34.26 -34.91
CA PRO A 735 -17.79 33.43 -35.78
C PRO A 735 -18.11 34.08 -37.13
N GLN A 736 -18.24 35.41 -37.17
CA GLN A 736 -18.55 36.16 -38.39
C GLN A 736 -17.37 36.11 -39.38
N LEU A 737 -16.15 36.31 -38.88
CA LEU A 737 -14.92 36.18 -39.68
C LEU A 737 -14.76 34.75 -40.20
N MET A 738 -14.90 33.74 -39.33
CA MET A 738 -14.74 32.33 -39.69
C MET A 738 -15.78 31.88 -40.73
N SER A 739 -17.04 32.28 -40.60
CA SER A 739 -18.08 31.98 -41.59
C SER A 739 -17.79 32.62 -42.94
N ARG A 740 -17.41 33.91 -42.95
CA ARG A 740 -17.10 34.65 -44.19
C ARG A 740 -15.92 34.04 -44.94
N VAL A 741 -14.84 33.71 -44.24
CA VAL A 741 -13.65 33.08 -44.84
C VAL A 741 -13.96 31.66 -45.32
N ALA A 742 -14.74 30.89 -44.55
CA ALA A 742 -15.15 29.54 -44.94
C ALA A 742 -15.99 29.54 -46.23
N GLU A 743 -16.93 30.49 -46.36
CA GLU A 743 -17.78 30.64 -47.54
C GLU A 743 -16.99 31.17 -48.74
N GLY A 744 -16.16 32.19 -48.54
CA GLY A 744 -15.30 32.76 -49.58
C GLY A 744 -14.34 31.74 -50.17
N LEU A 745 -13.64 30.96 -49.33
CA LEU A 745 -12.74 29.89 -49.80
C LEU A 745 -13.46 28.77 -50.57
N LYS A 746 -14.74 28.53 -50.24
CA LYS A 746 -15.56 27.50 -50.88
C LYS A 746 -16.07 27.94 -52.25
N ASN A 747 -16.60 29.16 -52.34
CA ASN A 747 -17.36 29.64 -53.50
C ASN A 747 -16.52 30.45 -54.50
N ASN A 748 -15.36 30.97 -54.10
CA ASN A 748 -14.55 31.84 -54.94
C ASN A 748 -13.68 31.03 -55.92
N ILE A 749 -14.07 31.02 -57.20
CA ILE A 749 -13.35 30.34 -58.28
C ILE A 749 -12.14 31.17 -58.74
N ASP A 750 -12.27 32.50 -58.74
CA ASP A 750 -11.28 33.45 -59.24
C ASP A 750 -10.01 33.51 -58.38
N LEU A 751 -10.11 33.21 -57.08
CA LEU A 751 -8.94 33.03 -56.20
C LEU A 751 -7.99 31.95 -56.74
N GLY A 752 -8.53 30.91 -57.41
CA GLY A 752 -7.71 29.87 -58.05
C GLY A 752 -6.85 30.41 -59.19
N ASN A 753 -7.33 31.40 -59.95
CA ASN A 753 -6.60 32.04 -61.04
C ASN A 753 -5.45 32.92 -60.50
N LEU A 754 -5.68 33.60 -59.37
CA LEU A 754 -4.64 34.39 -58.70
C LEU A 754 -3.48 33.52 -58.19
N LEU A 755 -3.75 32.27 -57.82
CA LEU A 755 -2.77 31.31 -57.29
C LEU A 755 -2.05 30.47 -58.36
N LEU A 756 -2.27 30.73 -59.65
CA LEU A 756 -1.58 30.02 -60.73
C LEU A 756 -0.08 30.41 -60.78
N GLU A 757 0.80 29.43 -60.58
CA GLU A 757 2.26 29.60 -60.63
C GLU A 757 2.75 30.22 -61.96
N SER A 758 2.07 29.93 -63.07
CA SER A 758 2.42 30.43 -64.41
C SER A 758 2.25 31.94 -64.59
N ALA A 759 1.46 32.61 -63.73
CA ALA A 759 1.16 34.03 -63.84
C ALA A 759 2.12 34.94 -63.03
N ASN A 760 2.97 34.34 -62.17
CA ASN A 760 3.89 35.06 -61.29
C ASN A 760 3.26 36.25 -60.53
N ASN A 761 2.01 36.06 -60.10
CA ASN A 761 1.16 37.11 -59.50
C ASN A 761 1.69 37.61 -58.14
N PHE A 762 2.32 36.73 -57.37
CA PHE A 762 2.91 37.07 -56.07
C PHE A 762 4.06 38.08 -56.21
N GLU A 763 5.00 37.83 -57.12
CA GLU A 763 6.09 38.77 -57.41
C GLU A 763 5.56 40.08 -58.00
N THR A 764 4.65 39.99 -58.96
CA THR A 764 4.04 41.16 -59.62
C THR A 764 3.33 42.07 -58.62
N GLY A 765 2.54 41.48 -57.73
CA GLY A 765 1.83 42.19 -56.67
C GLY A 765 2.77 42.82 -55.65
N PHE A 766 3.79 42.08 -55.20
CA PHE A 766 4.78 42.60 -54.24
C PHE A 766 5.60 43.75 -54.82
N LYS A 767 6.09 43.60 -56.06
CA LYS A 767 6.84 44.65 -56.77
C LYS A 767 6.01 45.92 -56.94
N LYS A 768 4.73 45.78 -57.29
CA LYS A 768 3.83 46.92 -57.44
C LYS A 768 3.57 47.63 -56.11
N TYR A 769 3.37 46.90 -55.01
CA TYR A 769 3.26 47.51 -53.68
C TYR A 769 4.50 48.33 -53.34
N VAL A 770 5.70 47.76 -53.49
CA VAL A 770 6.95 48.46 -53.19
C VAL A 770 7.12 49.71 -54.06
N MET A 771 6.74 49.64 -55.33
CA MET A 771 6.77 50.79 -56.26
C MET A 771 5.77 51.89 -55.91
N THR A 772 4.64 51.56 -55.24
CA THR A 772 3.67 52.57 -54.80
C THR A 772 4.10 53.36 -53.55
N LEU A 773 5.20 52.97 -52.89
CA LEU A 773 5.71 53.67 -51.72
C LEU A 773 6.46 54.95 -52.13
N GLU A 774 5.74 56.07 -52.22
CA GLU A 774 6.24 57.36 -52.69
C GLU A 774 7.51 57.83 -51.97
N TYR A 775 7.64 57.55 -50.67
CA TYR A 775 8.79 57.98 -49.86
C TYR A 775 10.07 57.19 -50.14
N ILE A 776 9.95 55.96 -50.64
CA ILE A 776 11.10 55.11 -51.03
C ILE A 776 11.49 55.39 -52.48
N ASN A 777 10.52 55.75 -53.33
CA ASN A 777 10.70 56.06 -54.76
C ASN A 777 11.55 54.98 -55.48
N MET A 778 11.16 53.72 -55.31
CA MET A 778 11.90 52.56 -55.80
C MET A 778 11.93 52.50 -57.33
N THR A 779 13.10 52.30 -57.93
CA THR A 779 13.22 52.04 -59.37
C THR A 779 13.30 50.54 -59.67
N GLU A 780 12.88 50.14 -60.87
CA GLU A 780 12.86 48.74 -61.27
C GLU A 780 14.20 47.98 -61.15
N PRO A 781 15.38 48.55 -61.50
CA PRO A 781 16.66 47.87 -61.31
C PRO A 781 17.08 47.75 -59.84
N GLU A 782 16.55 48.60 -58.95
CA GLU A 782 16.84 48.56 -57.51
C GLU A 782 16.08 47.46 -56.76
N PHE A 783 15.01 46.91 -57.36
CA PHE A 783 14.13 45.95 -56.70
C PHE A 783 14.85 44.67 -56.25
N ALA A 784 15.80 44.17 -57.05
CA ALA A 784 16.56 42.96 -56.70
C ALA A 784 17.44 43.17 -55.45
N GLU A 785 18.10 44.34 -55.36
CA GLU A 785 18.93 44.72 -54.22
C GLU A 785 18.06 44.95 -52.97
N ALA A 786 16.93 45.62 -53.13
CA ALA A 786 15.98 45.87 -52.05
C ALA A 786 15.36 44.57 -51.50
N LYS A 787 15.05 43.59 -52.38
CA LYS A 787 14.56 42.28 -51.97
C LYS A 787 15.62 41.51 -51.18
N GLN A 788 16.86 41.49 -51.64
CA GLN A 788 17.97 40.86 -50.91
C GLN A 788 18.19 41.52 -49.54
N PHE A 789 18.02 42.84 -49.44
CA PHE A 789 18.09 43.54 -48.17
C PHE A 789 16.96 43.15 -47.22
N LEU A 790 15.72 43.03 -47.73
CA LEU A 790 14.56 42.57 -46.96
C LEU A 790 14.76 41.16 -46.40
N GLU A 791 15.24 40.21 -47.22
CA GLU A 791 15.51 38.83 -46.79
C GLU A 791 16.59 38.75 -45.68
N GLY A 792 17.52 39.72 -45.62
CA GLY A 792 18.57 39.76 -44.60
C GLY A 792 18.25 40.57 -43.33
N HIS A 793 17.27 41.48 -43.38
CA HIS A 793 17.02 42.47 -42.30
C HIS A 793 15.59 42.48 -41.76
N LEU A 794 14.63 41.81 -42.42
CA LEU A 794 13.28 41.67 -41.89
C LEU A 794 13.16 40.36 -41.09
N GLU A 795 12.92 40.47 -39.79
CA GLU A 795 12.82 39.31 -38.89
C GLU A 795 11.52 38.51 -39.12
N GLY A 796 11.62 37.18 -39.08
CA GLY A 796 10.50 36.25 -39.23
C GLY A 796 10.39 35.61 -40.62
N THR A 797 9.57 34.56 -40.72
CA THR A 797 9.31 33.88 -42.01
C THR A 797 8.55 34.80 -42.97
N ILE A 798 8.74 34.60 -44.28
CA ILE A 798 8.12 35.43 -45.33
C ILE A 798 6.59 35.52 -45.17
N GLY A 799 5.93 34.44 -44.73
CA GLY A 799 4.48 34.43 -44.52
C GLY A 799 3.99 35.27 -43.34
N LEU A 800 4.89 35.72 -42.44
CA LEU A 800 4.60 36.62 -41.33
C LEU A 800 4.99 38.09 -41.62
N TRP A 801 5.58 38.37 -42.79
CA TRP A 801 5.91 39.73 -43.17
C TRP A 801 4.64 40.56 -43.32
N THR A 802 4.60 41.73 -42.67
CA THR A 802 3.48 42.67 -42.77
C THR A 802 3.82 43.79 -43.76
N GLU A 803 2.81 44.43 -44.34
CA GLU A 803 2.99 45.58 -45.24
C GLU A 803 3.85 46.68 -44.58
N ARG A 804 3.61 46.94 -43.29
CA ARG A 804 4.37 47.92 -42.48
C ARG A 804 5.80 47.49 -42.20
N GLY A 805 6.02 46.21 -41.87
CA GLY A 805 7.36 45.68 -41.63
C GLY A 805 8.25 45.81 -42.87
N VAL A 806 7.68 45.50 -44.05
CA VAL A 806 8.39 45.69 -45.33
C VAL A 806 8.67 47.18 -45.58
N GLU A 807 7.70 48.07 -45.37
CA GLU A 807 7.87 49.51 -45.55
C GLU A 807 8.98 50.07 -44.64
N ASP A 808 8.97 49.75 -43.35
CA ASP A 808 9.94 50.26 -42.38
C ASP A 808 11.36 49.73 -42.64
N THR A 809 11.51 48.47 -43.04
CA THR A 809 12.82 47.92 -43.43
C THR A 809 13.33 48.52 -44.74
N LEU A 810 12.46 48.81 -45.71
CA LEU A 810 12.85 49.52 -46.94
C LEU A 810 13.20 50.99 -46.67
N LYS A 811 12.58 51.65 -45.69
CA LYS A 811 13.03 52.98 -45.23
C LYS A 811 14.46 52.90 -44.70
N ASN A 812 14.75 51.90 -43.86
CA ASN A 812 16.10 51.68 -43.33
C ASN A 812 17.11 51.39 -44.44
N TRP A 813 16.73 50.62 -45.47
CA TRP A 813 17.56 50.39 -46.65
C TRP A 813 17.89 51.69 -47.38
N ARG A 814 16.90 52.55 -47.63
CA ARG A 814 17.09 53.84 -48.31
C ARG A 814 17.95 54.80 -47.49
N LEU A 815 17.77 54.82 -46.17
CA LEU A 815 18.59 55.57 -45.22
C LEU A 815 20.04 55.04 -45.19
N ALA A 816 20.24 53.72 -45.23
CA ALA A 816 21.56 53.10 -45.28
C ALA A 816 22.31 53.47 -46.58
N GLN A 817 21.64 53.42 -47.74
CA GLN A 817 22.21 53.88 -49.00
C GLN A 817 22.57 55.36 -48.98
N GLN A 818 21.76 56.20 -48.33
CA GLN A 818 22.04 57.64 -48.19
C GLN A 818 23.23 57.89 -47.25
N GLN A 819 23.31 57.19 -46.12
CA GLN A 819 24.46 57.26 -45.22
C GLN A 819 25.74 56.74 -45.86
N GLN A 820 25.66 55.70 -46.69
CA GLN A 820 26.82 55.15 -47.39
C GLN A 820 27.35 56.13 -48.45
N ARG A 821 26.45 56.78 -49.21
CA ARG A 821 26.84 57.89 -50.11
C ARG A 821 27.49 59.05 -49.35
N LEU A 822 26.95 59.44 -48.20
CA LEU A 822 27.54 60.48 -47.35
C LEU A 822 28.93 60.07 -46.80
N ARG A 823 29.13 58.79 -46.45
CA ARG A 823 30.44 58.27 -46.02
C ARG A 823 31.45 58.26 -47.16
N GLU A 824 31.04 57.91 -48.37
CA GLU A 824 31.91 57.95 -49.55
C GLU A 824 32.27 59.39 -49.96
N GLU A 825 31.32 60.33 -49.90
CA GLU A 825 31.57 61.76 -50.14
C GLU A 825 32.47 62.37 -49.04
N ASN A 826 32.24 62.05 -47.77
CA ASN A 826 33.10 62.48 -46.68
C ASN A 826 34.49 61.84 -46.75
N GLY A 827 34.58 60.57 -47.19
CA GLY A 827 35.85 59.89 -47.44
C GLY A 827 36.64 60.53 -48.59
N LYS A 828 35.96 60.93 -49.67
CA LYS A 828 36.57 61.69 -50.77
C LYS A 828 37.01 63.08 -50.31
N ARG A 829 36.18 63.82 -49.56
CA ARG A 829 36.55 65.10 -48.97
C ARG A 829 37.74 64.99 -48.01
N TYR A 830 37.79 63.94 -47.20
CA TYR A 830 38.91 63.67 -46.28
C TYR A 830 40.19 63.34 -47.05
N GLN A 831 40.11 62.59 -48.15
CA GLN A 831 41.27 62.33 -49.03
C GLN A 831 41.74 63.60 -49.74
N GLU A 832 40.83 64.45 -50.22
CA GLU A 832 41.14 65.75 -50.83
C GLU A 832 41.76 66.74 -49.83
N GLU A 833 41.27 66.78 -48.58
CA GLU A 833 41.86 67.59 -47.51
C GLU A 833 43.24 67.07 -47.09
N ARG A 834 43.44 65.75 -47.07
CA ARG A 834 44.74 65.13 -46.76
C ARG A 834 45.77 65.38 -47.87
N GLU A 835 45.35 65.40 -49.13
CA GLU A 835 46.16 65.83 -50.28
C GLU A 835 46.49 67.33 -50.21
N LYS A 836 45.53 68.19 -49.83
CA LYS A 836 45.77 69.62 -49.57
C LYS A 836 46.75 69.85 -48.42
N PHE A 837 46.62 69.10 -47.32
CA PHE A 837 47.54 69.18 -46.18
C PHE A 837 48.96 68.71 -46.54
N LYS A 838 49.10 67.65 -47.35
CA LYS A 838 50.40 67.23 -47.91
C LYS A 838 51.03 68.30 -48.81
N ARG A 839 50.23 68.99 -49.63
CA ARG A 839 50.71 70.09 -50.49
C ARG A 839 51.07 71.34 -49.69
N ALA A 840 50.35 71.65 -48.62
CA ALA A 840 50.66 72.77 -47.71
C ALA A 840 51.91 72.51 -46.86
N ALA A 841 52.10 71.27 -46.37
CA ALA A 841 53.29 70.85 -45.63
C ALA A 841 54.56 70.77 -46.51
N ALA A 842 54.43 70.71 -47.83
CA ALA A 842 55.55 70.75 -48.78
C ALA A 842 55.98 72.19 -49.17
N GLN A 843 55.22 73.22 -48.81
CA GLN A 843 55.49 74.63 -49.16
C GLN A 843 55.96 75.52 -48.00
N GLN A 844 56.02 75.00 -46.77
CA GLN A 844 56.63 75.70 -45.63
C GLN A 844 57.73 74.82 -45.02
N GLY A 845 58.97 75.31 -45.09
CA GLY A 845 60.13 74.70 -44.46
C GLY A 845 60.12 74.89 -42.93
N GLU A 846 60.71 73.88 -42.27
CA GLU A 846 61.14 73.82 -40.87
C GLU A 846 60.13 73.71 -39.70
N THR A 847 60.27 72.57 -39.02
CA THR A 847 60.33 72.36 -37.56
C THR A 847 59.07 72.32 -36.69
N SER A 848 59.24 71.50 -35.65
CA SER A 848 58.50 71.38 -34.38
C SER A 848 57.37 70.34 -34.34
N GLY A 849 57.54 69.41 -33.41
CA GLY A 849 56.53 68.43 -33.04
C GLY A 849 55.46 69.06 -32.15
N ALA A 850 54.24 68.58 -32.32
CA ALA A 850 53.21 68.37 -31.30
C ALA A 850 51.90 68.04 -32.04
N THR A 851 51.36 66.85 -31.86
CA THR A 851 49.96 66.56 -32.20
C THR A 851 49.11 66.78 -30.95
N PRO A 852 48.13 67.69 -30.95
CA PRO A 852 47.23 67.90 -29.82
C PRO A 852 46.08 66.89 -29.78
N ALA A 853 45.56 66.71 -28.57
CA ALA A 853 44.49 65.81 -28.15
C ALA A 853 43.10 66.25 -28.63
N TRP A 854 42.49 65.50 -29.55
CA TRP A 854 41.05 65.57 -29.84
C TRP A 854 40.50 64.27 -30.47
N MET A 855 41.11 63.13 -30.14
CA MET A 855 40.46 61.82 -30.25
C MET A 855 40.03 61.34 -28.86
N ASN A 856 38.97 61.98 -28.38
CA ASN A 856 38.06 61.57 -27.32
C ASN A 856 36.73 62.10 -27.86
N THR A 857 35.70 61.33 -28.15
CA THR A 857 35.12 60.19 -27.44
C THR A 857 33.99 59.71 -28.34
N ASP A 858 33.84 58.41 -28.57
CA ASP A 858 32.51 57.84 -28.70
C ASP A 858 32.49 56.53 -27.92
N GLY A 859 31.81 56.61 -26.79
CA GLY A 859 31.51 55.51 -25.93
C GLY A 859 30.20 54.84 -26.33
N ASN A 860 30.24 53.53 -26.14
CA ASN A 860 29.16 52.63 -25.77
C ASN A 860 28.08 52.21 -26.78
N GLY A 861 28.17 50.92 -27.10
CA GLY A 861 27.04 50.01 -27.22
C GLY A 861 27.54 48.56 -27.37
N GLN A 862 27.51 47.81 -26.26
CA GLN A 862 27.21 46.36 -26.07
C GLN A 862 27.58 45.34 -27.18
N GLU A 863 27.98 44.08 -26.95
CA GLU A 863 28.04 43.18 -25.80
C GLU A 863 28.81 41.91 -26.24
N ASN A 864 29.58 41.32 -25.32
CA ASN A 864 29.77 39.89 -25.08
C ASN A 864 29.67 38.85 -26.22
N SER A 865 30.80 38.24 -26.57
CA SER A 865 31.30 36.99 -25.93
C SER A 865 31.99 36.02 -26.90
N LYS A 866 33.14 35.52 -26.44
CA LYS A 866 33.63 34.12 -26.46
C LYS A 866 35.13 34.10 -26.72
N LEU A 867 35.87 33.99 -25.63
CA LEU A 867 37.24 33.49 -25.61
C LEU A 867 37.26 32.30 -24.65
N ALA A 868 37.68 31.16 -25.18
CA ALA A 868 38.29 30.12 -24.38
C ALA A 868 39.52 29.65 -25.16
N ALA A 869 40.68 30.02 -24.64
CA ALA A 869 41.95 29.38 -24.90
C ALA A 869 42.52 28.96 -23.54
N ASP A 870 43.08 27.77 -23.50
CA ASP A 870 43.90 27.21 -22.42
C ASP A 870 45.18 26.70 -23.10
N PRO A 871 46.31 26.39 -22.42
CA PRO A 871 46.77 26.73 -21.06
C PRO A 871 48.18 27.36 -21.04
N GLN A 872 48.61 27.93 -19.89
CA GLN A 872 49.92 27.59 -19.29
C GLN A 872 50.18 28.28 -17.91
N GLY A 873 50.34 27.45 -16.87
CA GLY A 873 51.41 27.58 -15.86
C GLY A 873 51.16 28.41 -14.59
N GLU A 874 50.54 27.81 -13.57
CA GLU A 874 50.25 28.41 -12.26
C GLU A 874 51.40 28.22 -11.23
N THR A 875 51.85 29.29 -10.55
CA THR A 875 52.91 29.25 -9.52
C THR A 875 52.43 28.81 -8.13
N GLN A 876 53.31 28.14 -7.37
CA GLN A 876 52.98 27.47 -6.11
C GLN A 876 52.61 28.42 -4.94
N GLU A 877 53.00 29.70 -5.00
CA GLU A 877 52.56 30.75 -4.05
C GLU A 877 51.09 31.15 -4.25
N LEU A 878 50.60 31.17 -5.49
CA LEU A 878 49.20 31.47 -5.82
C LEU A 878 48.26 30.39 -5.27
N LYS A 879 48.67 29.11 -5.32
CA LYS A 879 47.91 27.99 -4.73
C LYS A 879 47.79 28.09 -3.21
N MET A 880 48.82 28.53 -2.51
CA MET A 880 48.76 28.72 -1.06
C MET A 880 47.86 29.90 -0.66
N LYS A 881 47.93 31.03 -1.37
CA LYS A 881 47.05 32.18 -1.11
C LYS A 881 45.58 31.87 -1.35
N ARG A 882 45.24 31.10 -2.40
CA ARG A 882 43.86 30.67 -2.70
C ARG A 882 43.27 29.78 -1.61
N SER A 883 44.08 28.87 -1.07
CA SER A 883 43.68 27.96 0.03
C SER A 883 43.34 28.73 1.32
N ASP A 884 44.11 29.78 1.63
CA ASP A 884 43.92 30.57 2.85
C ASP A 884 42.68 31.49 2.78
N VAL A 885 42.37 32.03 1.60
CA VAL A 885 41.14 32.80 1.34
C VAL A 885 39.90 31.92 1.41
N ALA A 886 39.94 30.74 0.81
CA ALA A 886 38.82 29.80 0.81
C ALA A 886 38.39 29.38 2.23
N LYS A 887 39.35 29.19 3.16
CA LYS A 887 39.06 28.84 4.55
C LYS A 887 38.32 29.94 5.34
N LYS A 888 38.55 31.21 5.02
CA LYS A 888 37.95 32.35 5.75
C LYS A 888 36.59 32.79 5.20
N VAL A 889 36.36 32.62 3.90
CA VAL A 889 35.18 33.17 3.20
C VAL A 889 34.02 32.16 3.07
N MET A 890 34.33 30.87 2.92
CA MET A 890 33.33 29.80 2.74
C MET A 890 32.29 29.67 3.87
N PRO A 891 32.59 29.94 5.16
CA PRO A 891 31.62 29.85 6.24
C PRO A 891 30.56 30.98 6.26
N LEU A 892 30.77 32.08 5.52
CA LEU A 892 29.95 33.30 5.60
C LEU A 892 28.74 33.33 4.65
N ALA A 893 28.54 32.30 3.82
CA ALA A 893 27.50 32.27 2.80
C ALA A 893 26.29 31.40 3.18
N SER A 894 25.09 32.01 3.19
CA SER A 894 23.82 31.39 3.58
C SER A 894 23.03 30.71 2.44
N SER A 895 23.49 30.79 1.18
CA SER A 895 22.88 30.09 0.04
C SER A 895 23.91 29.32 -0.81
N GLN A 896 23.48 28.23 -1.46
CA GLN A 896 24.33 27.34 -2.24
C GLN A 896 24.88 28.00 -3.52
N MET A 897 24.08 28.83 -4.18
CA MET A 897 24.48 29.60 -5.36
C MET A 897 25.57 30.64 -5.03
N MET A 898 25.54 31.20 -3.82
CA MET A 898 26.55 32.16 -3.35
C MET A 898 27.87 31.45 -2.99
N ARG A 899 27.81 30.20 -2.50
CA ARG A 899 29.00 29.36 -2.25
C ARG A 899 29.69 28.95 -3.55
N GLU A 900 28.94 28.61 -4.58
CA GLU A 900 29.50 28.27 -5.90
C GLU A 900 30.19 29.47 -6.54
N LEU A 901 29.61 30.67 -6.44
CA LEU A 901 30.21 31.90 -6.97
C LEU A 901 31.48 32.32 -6.22
N LEU A 902 31.50 32.20 -4.89
CA LEU A 902 32.69 32.49 -4.07
C LEU A 902 33.80 31.46 -4.26
N LYS A 903 33.44 30.20 -4.53
CA LYS A 903 34.38 29.13 -4.88
C LYS A 903 35.06 29.42 -6.22
N ASP A 904 34.27 29.83 -7.22
CA ASP A 904 34.78 30.19 -8.56
C ASP A 904 35.70 31.42 -8.52
N LEU A 905 35.36 32.43 -7.70
CA LEU A 905 36.22 33.59 -7.42
C LEU A 905 37.53 33.21 -6.71
N CYS A 906 37.53 32.24 -5.79
CA CYS A 906 38.76 31.76 -5.14
C CYS A 906 39.62 30.91 -6.08
N GLU A 907 39.01 30.19 -7.02
CA GLU A 907 39.69 29.28 -7.95
C GLU A 907 40.18 29.97 -9.22
N ASN A 908 39.64 31.14 -9.60
CA ASN A 908 39.95 31.78 -10.89
C ASN A 908 40.39 33.26 -10.83
N ALA A 909 40.42 33.91 -9.66
CA ALA A 909 40.85 35.31 -9.55
C ALA A 909 42.38 35.51 -9.61
N ASP A 910 42.79 36.73 -9.99
CA ASP A 910 44.17 37.21 -10.00
C ASP A 910 44.66 37.63 -8.61
N GLU A 911 45.99 37.77 -8.45
CA GLU A 911 46.62 38.04 -7.14
C GLU A 911 46.18 39.39 -6.53
N GLN A 912 45.86 40.38 -7.38
CA GLN A 912 45.41 41.70 -6.95
C GLN A 912 44.02 41.64 -6.32
N THR A 913 43.11 40.84 -6.89
CA THR A 913 41.76 40.63 -6.38
C THR A 913 41.76 39.85 -5.05
N LEU A 914 42.63 38.84 -4.91
CA LEU A 914 42.76 38.05 -3.68
C LEU A 914 43.25 38.90 -2.48
N ASN A 915 44.17 39.84 -2.71
CA ASN A 915 44.68 40.73 -1.66
C ASN A 915 43.62 41.74 -1.15
N ILE A 916 42.68 42.16 -2.01
CA ILE A 916 41.57 43.06 -1.62
C ILE A 916 40.57 42.32 -0.72
N ILE A 917 40.27 41.05 -1.03
CA ILE A 917 39.35 40.22 -0.26
C ILE A 917 39.90 39.95 1.15
N ILE A 918 41.19 39.61 1.28
CA ILE A 918 41.86 39.40 2.58
C ILE A 918 41.81 40.66 3.46
N LYS A 919 41.84 41.85 2.85
CA LYS A 919 41.82 43.13 3.58
C LYS A 919 40.45 43.45 4.19
N HIS A 920 39.37 42.80 3.77
CA HIS A 920 37.99 43.12 4.19
C HIS A 920 37.24 41.95 4.85
N VAL A 921 37.85 40.77 4.92
CA VAL A 921 37.35 39.61 5.68
C VAL A 921 38.35 39.34 6.82
N GLY A 922 38.15 40.03 7.94
CA GLY A 922 38.87 39.87 9.21
C GLY A 922 38.01 39.15 10.24
#